data_AF-A0A2M7ZZE6-F1
#
_entry.id   AF-A0A2M7ZZE6-F1
#
_cell.length_a   1.000
_cell.length_b   1.000
_cell.length_c   1.000
_cell.angle_alpha   90.00
_cell.angle_beta   90.00
_cell.angle_gamma   90.00
#
_symmetry.space_group_name_H-M   'P 1'
#
loop_
_entity.id
_entity.type
_entity.pdbx_description
1 polymer ?
#
loop_
_entity_poly.entity_id
_entity_poly.type
_entity_poly.pdbx_seq_one_letter_code
_entity_poly.pdbx_strand_id
1 'polypeptide(L)'
;MQVMNSDLRNRIELIIRQTARQYPHAIALTEWSGAIWKEMTYESLIDQAERFSEKLCSYQIKPGSRVILLSHNRIQAMIALLGIWFAQATAVLIDPDLPESVLLQQIEVADACFLVFENEKQKSFLDKITSPAFSLIEEDDFSFYEKNTVLSKSVDQDCSSDIATLIFTSGTTGSYKAVVLTHHHYLYLTQFYNQLSDQAGCSLTVLPFFHVAGLFCGFLQPLILGVRVIFFRFFSAAALQAAFSFYHPNVLITVPRLLEVFDQKIMQTIVEKGWLSKIVFYMLLQLAYLFHRYAHWNVGKIIFRNMHQKFGGKLKKILCGSAQLSPMLQKRFLSLGFDLYCSYGLTETCGPITFTQYGYRWKQGSVGPAVEKKDLSISSEGEILYAGPAVMSGYFRDEQSTRKAIYDGFFHTRDLGKTDRFGNLYIIGRMKELIVFSDGKKIMPEQMEAEYKNIPGISELAIFGVQHQKALIAVLAFVPSIPTEANALTQKIFQQASRLKSPYRISDVLVVADLPRSSTLKVKRHELVDRFLAEKKGYQKRMTDHSLDAPELEAIIACFQSVLPDKKAWISKESTFAELGIDSLLAAQLAQEITQKTGIAINPTVFWFAQSIKKLQQQLQMEQKLMPSSVLRRSTNIREKIAIVAMDAAFPGAQDNETFWKNLVAGKDAIIEIPSSRFNIDDYYDPYPLAPGKTHSRFGGFIELPENFPCDAFGLKPRVANAMDPQQKIVLMQTKRMLEKLSGAQGLEKWRGSKTGVFLGGGFSDFMIQLIKALPLEKINPYSGIGMADFSLVGRVAYHFGLEGPAMLIKTACSSSLVAVHQAMRALQTHDCDQAIAGGINFILVPEINVCLTKGGFLSAEGRCKTFDASANGYVRSEGCGLVLLKRYEDALNEGDPILAVIMSSAINQDGASNGLTAPNGHSQIKCYQAALEKAAIRPQDIHFLESHGSGTQLGDAIEMQSIQAVYDQQRHVSNKLYVGAVKSVIGHCEASAGIAGLIKTVGVLNHQIVPPNLHYHHPNPNISFEQSNVHLPTKAIDLKNTCDYAAVSSFGVAGTNVHMILERYKQ
;
A
#
# COMPACT_ATOMS: atom_id res chain seq x y z
N MET A 1 -29.60 -67.23 -5.75
CA MET A 1 -28.85 -66.20 -6.52
C MET A 1 -29.56 -64.83 -6.45
N GLN A 2 -30.15 -64.55 -5.29
CA GLN A 2 -30.78 -63.31 -4.84
C GLN A 2 -30.15 -63.08 -3.46
N VAL A 3 -29.92 -61.81 -3.09
CA VAL A 3 -29.03 -61.32 -2.01
C VAL A 3 -27.63 -60.96 -2.52
N MET A 4 -27.59 -59.98 -3.42
CA MET A 4 -26.43 -59.10 -3.61
C MET A 4 -26.97 -57.67 -3.81
N ASN A 5 -27.13 -57.02 -2.66
CA ASN A 5 -27.24 -55.60 -2.31
C ASN A 5 -28.03 -54.61 -3.19
N SER A 6 -29.06 -54.03 -2.58
CA SER A 6 -29.72 -52.77 -2.92
C SER A 6 -28.76 -51.58 -3.05
N ASP A 7 -27.55 -51.63 -2.49
CA ASP A 7 -26.54 -50.56 -2.59
C ASP A 7 -25.95 -50.37 -3.99
N LEU A 8 -26.00 -51.39 -4.86
CA LEU A 8 -25.45 -51.31 -6.22
C LEU A 8 -26.25 -50.41 -7.17
N ARG A 9 -27.45 -49.92 -6.79
CA ARG A 9 -28.20 -48.94 -7.59
C ARG A 9 -27.77 -47.49 -7.34
N ASN A 10 -26.80 -47.26 -6.45
CA ASN A 10 -26.40 -45.93 -5.98
C ASN A 10 -25.00 -45.49 -6.47
N ARG A 11 -24.52 -46.02 -7.60
CA ARG A 11 -23.21 -45.67 -8.19
C ARG A 11 -23.35 -45.11 -9.61
N ILE A 12 -22.52 -44.12 -9.93
CA ILE A 12 -22.67 -43.26 -11.12
C ILE A 12 -22.29 -44.01 -12.41
N GLU A 13 -21.15 -44.69 -12.37
CA GLU A 13 -20.60 -45.48 -13.47
C GLU A 13 -21.53 -46.62 -13.89
N LEU A 14 -22.31 -47.18 -12.97
CA LEU A 14 -23.31 -48.21 -13.28
C LEU A 14 -24.50 -47.64 -14.06
N ILE A 15 -24.92 -46.41 -13.75
CA ILE A 15 -25.94 -45.69 -14.49
C ILE A 15 -25.42 -45.36 -15.89
N ILE A 16 -24.20 -44.82 -16.00
CA ILE A 16 -23.57 -44.52 -17.30
C ILE A 16 -23.42 -45.79 -18.14
N ARG A 17 -23.04 -46.92 -17.54
CA ARG A 17 -23.00 -48.23 -18.22
C ARG A 17 -24.38 -48.67 -18.72
N GLN A 18 -25.42 -48.44 -17.94
CA GLN A 18 -26.80 -48.72 -18.38
C GLN A 18 -27.20 -47.82 -19.55
N THR A 19 -26.87 -46.53 -19.51
CA THR A 19 -27.09 -45.60 -20.62
C THR A 19 -26.31 -46.02 -21.86
N ALA A 20 -25.07 -46.48 -21.70
CA ALA A 20 -24.26 -46.99 -22.80
C ALA A 20 -24.86 -48.24 -23.46
N ARG A 21 -25.47 -49.14 -22.68
CA ARG A 21 -26.23 -50.28 -23.22
C ARG A 21 -27.48 -49.85 -23.99
N GLN A 22 -28.08 -48.72 -23.60
CA GLN A 22 -29.25 -48.17 -24.28
C GLN A 22 -28.89 -47.43 -25.58
N TYR A 23 -27.71 -46.79 -25.63
CA TYR A 23 -27.26 -45.97 -26.76
C TYR A 23 -25.81 -46.30 -27.19
N PRO A 24 -25.47 -47.56 -27.51
CA PRO A 24 -24.08 -48.02 -27.67
C PRO A 24 -23.33 -47.27 -28.78
N HIS A 25 -23.99 -47.03 -29.90
CA HIS A 25 -23.40 -46.38 -31.08
C HIS A 25 -23.54 -44.86 -31.07
N ALA A 26 -24.20 -44.26 -30.07
CA ALA A 26 -24.26 -42.81 -29.94
C ALA A 26 -22.90 -42.27 -29.51
N ILE A 27 -22.54 -41.07 -29.97
CA ILE A 27 -21.30 -40.42 -29.58
C ILE A 27 -21.47 -39.84 -28.18
N ALA A 28 -20.67 -40.32 -27.24
CA ALA A 28 -20.62 -39.87 -25.86
C ALA A 28 -19.77 -38.60 -25.71
N LEU A 29 -18.55 -38.64 -26.25
CA LEU A 29 -17.53 -37.61 -26.04
C LEU A 29 -16.99 -37.10 -27.37
N THR A 30 -16.82 -35.79 -27.48
CA THR A 30 -16.21 -35.09 -28.61
C THR A 30 -15.16 -34.12 -28.09
N GLU A 31 -13.89 -34.45 -28.30
CA GLU A 31 -12.74 -33.70 -27.81
C GLU A 31 -12.10 -32.89 -28.94
N TRP A 32 -11.80 -31.61 -28.68
CA TRP A 32 -10.84 -30.86 -29.47
C TRP A 32 -9.42 -31.05 -28.90
N SER A 33 -8.54 -31.72 -29.65
CA SER A 33 -7.16 -32.01 -29.21
C SER A 33 -6.21 -30.80 -29.27
N GLY A 34 -6.64 -29.71 -29.90
CA GLY A 34 -5.79 -28.57 -30.26
C GLY A 34 -5.60 -28.43 -31.78
N ALA A 35 -5.75 -29.53 -32.52
CA ALA A 35 -5.61 -29.57 -33.97
C ALA A 35 -6.77 -30.28 -34.68
N ILE A 36 -7.29 -31.35 -34.08
CA ILE A 36 -8.36 -32.18 -34.67
C ILE A 36 -9.46 -32.46 -33.66
N TRP A 37 -10.65 -32.78 -34.17
CA TRP A 37 -11.76 -33.29 -33.37
C TRP A 37 -11.68 -34.82 -33.29
N LYS A 38 -11.77 -35.33 -32.06
CA LYS A 38 -11.84 -36.77 -31.76
C LYS A 38 -13.19 -37.10 -31.16
N GLU A 39 -13.72 -38.26 -31.50
CA GLU A 39 -15.05 -38.68 -31.06
C GLU A 39 -15.01 -40.10 -30.49
N MET A 40 -15.82 -40.35 -29.48
CA MET A 40 -15.92 -41.67 -28.84
C MET A 40 -17.38 -42.04 -28.59
N THR A 41 -17.74 -43.26 -28.96
CA THR A 41 -19.07 -43.83 -28.69
C THR A 41 -19.22 -44.24 -27.23
N TYR A 42 -20.45 -44.38 -26.76
CA TYR A 42 -20.71 -44.90 -25.40
C TYR A 42 -20.18 -46.32 -25.21
N GLU A 43 -20.34 -47.20 -26.20
CA GLU A 43 -19.81 -48.57 -26.17
C GLU A 43 -18.29 -48.56 -26.01
N SER A 44 -17.58 -47.81 -26.86
CA SER A 44 -16.12 -47.74 -26.79
C SER A 44 -15.60 -47.11 -25.49
N LEU A 45 -16.32 -46.10 -24.95
CA LEU A 45 -15.98 -45.48 -23.68
C LEU A 45 -16.06 -46.48 -22.53
N ILE A 46 -17.13 -47.28 -22.47
CA ILE A 46 -17.30 -48.29 -21.41
C ILE A 46 -16.30 -49.43 -21.58
N ASP A 47 -16.12 -49.95 -22.79
CA ASP A 47 -15.17 -51.04 -23.06
C ASP A 47 -13.75 -50.67 -22.65
N GLN A 48 -13.30 -49.45 -22.98
CA GLN A 48 -11.98 -48.97 -22.59
C GLN A 48 -11.86 -48.72 -21.08
N ALA A 49 -12.92 -48.22 -20.45
CA ALA A 49 -12.95 -48.02 -19.00
C ALA A 49 -12.91 -49.35 -18.23
N GLU A 50 -13.63 -50.38 -18.69
CA GLU A 50 -13.58 -51.72 -18.09
C GLU A 50 -12.20 -52.36 -18.27
N ARG A 51 -11.57 -52.23 -19.44
CA ARG A 51 -10.16 -52.66 -19.65
C ARG A 51 -9.17 -51.92 -18.75
N PHE A 52 -9.35 -50.61 -18.57
CA PHE A 52 -8.52 -49.83 -17.66
C PHE A 52 -8.69 -50.31 -16.21
N SER A 53 -9.93 -50.62 -15.80
CA SER A 53 -10.25 -51.20 -14.50
C SER A 53 -9.56 -52.56 -14.29
N GLU A 54 -9.63 -53.47 -15.26
CA GLU A 54 -8.91 -54.75 -15.21
C GLU A 54 -7.40 -54.55 -15.02
N LYS A 55 -6.85 -53.51 -15.67
CA LYS A 55 -5.44 -53.21 -15.55
C LYS A 55 -5.07 -52.66 -14.18
N LEU A 56 -5.87 -51.77 -13.59
CA LEU A 56 -5.71 -51.34 -12.20
C LEU A 56 -5.75 -52.53 -11.23
N CYS A 57 -6.69 -53.48 -11.40
CA CYS A 57 -6.76 -54.69 -10.59
C CYS A 57 -5.47 -55.54 -10.70
N SER A 58 -4.84 -55.59 -11.88
CA SER A 58 -3.55 -56.29 -12.05
C SER A 58 -2.40 -55.66 -11.25
N TYR A 59 -2.50 -54.37 -10.93
CA TYR A 59 -1.59 -53.64 -10.03
C TYR A 59 -2.02 -53.71 -8.55
N GLN A 60 -2.85 -54.68 -8.19
CA GLN A 60 -3.33 -54.93 -6.82
C GLN A 60 -4.15 -53.78 -6.21
N ILE A 61 -4.76 -52.94 -7.05
CA ILE A 61 -5.71 -51.91 -6.60
C ILE A 61 -6.99 -52.58 -6.09
N LYS A 62 -7.27 -52.44 -4.79
CA LYS A 62 -8.45 -53.02 -4.12
C LYS A 62 -9.60 -52.00 -4.05
N PRO A 63 -10.85 -52.45 -3.84
CA PRO A 63 -11.97 -51.54 -3.54
C PRO A 63 -11.61 -50.54 -2.42
N GLY A 64 -11.95 -49.27 -2.62
CA GLY A 64 -11.64 -48.16 -1.73
C GLY A 64 -10.20 -47.62 -1.81
N SER A 65 -9.31 -48.27 -2.57
CA SER A 65 -7.96 -47.76 -2.83
C SER A 65 -8.03 -46.42 -3.55
N ARG A 66 -7.06 -45.54 -3.33
CA ARG A 66 -7.02 -44.22 -3.98
C ARG A 66 -6.15 -44.27 -5.22
N VAL A 67 -6.67 -43.71 -6.31
CA VAL A 67 -5.96 -43.53 -7.57
C VAL A 67 -5.98 -42.05 -7.94
N ILE A 68 -4.82 -41.44 -8.11
CA ILE A 68 -4.71 -40.04 -8.52
C ILE A 68 -4.89 -39.96 -10.03
N LEU A 69 -5.74 -39.04 -10.47
CA LEU A 69 -5.95 -38.69 -11.86
C LEU A 69 -5.60 -37.22 -12.06
N LEU A 70 -4.53 -37.01 -12.81
CA LEU A 70 -3.89 -35.73 -13.07
C LEU A 70 -3.93 -35.48 -14.58
N SER A 71 -5.02 -34.91 -15.06
CA SER A 71 -5.21 -34.70 -16.50
C SER A 71 -6.13 -33.53 -16.78
N HIS A 72 -5.88 -32.88 -17.92
CA HIS A 72 -6.79 -31.93 -18.53
C HIS A 72 -8.06 -32.64 -19.04
N ASN A 73 -8.94 -31.88 -19.69
CA ASN A 73 -10.11 -32.46 -20.34
C ASN A 73 -9.67 -33.34 -21.52
N ARG A 74 -9.69 -34.65 -21.33
CA ARG A 74 -9.36 -35.65 -22.34
C ARG A 74 -10.37 -36.79 -22.31
N ILE A 75 -10.58 -37.43 -23.45
CA ILE A 75 -11.33 -38.68 -23.53
C ILE A 75 -10.69 -39.73 -22.62
N GLN A 76 -9.36 -39.83 -22.64
CA GLN A 76 -8.61 -40.76 -21.79
C GLN A 76 -8.78 -40.45 -20.30
N ALA A 77 -8.89 -39.18 -19.89
CA ALA A 77 -9.16 -38.84 -18.51
C ALA A 77 -10.53 -39.38 -18.05
N MET A 78 -11.55 -39.33 -18.93
CA MET A 78 -12.86 -39.92 -18.65
C MET A 78 -12.82 -41.45 -18.59
N ILE A 79 -12.06 -42.09 -19.48
CA ILE A 79 -11.82 -43.54 -19.44
C ILE A 79 -11.19 -43.93 -18.10
N ALA A 80 -10.13 -43.22 -17.70
CA ALA A 80 -9.44 -43.48 -16.45
C ALA A 80 -10.35 -43.29 -15.23
N LEU A 81 -11.15 -42.21 -15.18
CA LEU A 81 -12.11 -42.00 -14.09
C LEU A 81 -13.11 -43.15 -13.97
N LEU A 82 -13.76 -43.51 -15.08
CA LEU A 82 -14.76 -44.58 -15.08
C LEU A 82 -14.10 -45.92 -14.73
N GLY A 83 -12.89 -46.18 -15.22
CA GLY A 83 -12.12 -47.37 -14.88
C GLY A 83 -11.73 -47.45 -13.40
N ILE A 84 -11.35 -46.32 -12.79
CA ILE A 84 -11.12 -46.22 -11.34
C ILE A 84 -12.41 -46.58 -10.58
N TRP A 85 -13.55 -46.04 -10.99
CA TRP A 85 -14.83 -46.35 -10.35
C TRP A 85 -15.33 -47.78 -10.60
N PHE A 86 -15.09 -48.35 -11.78
CA PHE A 86 -15.38 -49.78 -12.04
C PHE A 86 -14.52 -50.71 -11.19
N ALA A 87 -13.28 -50.31 -10.88
CA ALA A 87 -12.43 -50.99 -9.90
C ALA A 87 -12.89 -50.77 -8.44
N GLN A 88 -13.98 -50.00 -8.24
CA GLN A 88 -14.50 -49.55 -6.94
C GLN A 88 -13.46 -48.77 -6.12
N ALA A 89 -12.51 -48.13 -6.80
CA ALA A 89 -11.48 -47.28 -6.21
C ALA A 89 -11.96 -45.82 -6.15
N THR A 90 -11.34 -45.04 -5.27
CA THR A 90 -11.59 -43.61 -5.12
C THR A 90 -10.70 -42.82 -6.08
N ALA A 91 -11.32 -41.96 -6.89
CA ALA A 91 -10.60 -41.08 -7.80
C ALA A 91 -10.15 -39.80 -7.07
N VAL A 92 -8.85 -39.54 -7.05
CA VAL A 92 -8.30 -38.28 -6.52
C VAL A 92 -8.04 -37.34 -7.69
N LEU A 93 -8.85 -36.30 -7.84
CA LEU A 93 -8.77 -35.39 -8.97
C LEU A 93 -7.88 -34.20 -8.61
N ILE A 94 -6.79 -34.05 -9.36
CA ILE A 94 -5.81 -32.99 -9.15
C ILE A 94 -5.67 -32.18 -10.44
N ASP A 95 -5.59 -30.86 -10.29
CA ASP A 95 -5.38 -29.93 -11.40
C ASP A 95 -3.96 -30.12 -11.99
N PRO A 96 -3.84 -30.48 -13.28
CA PRO A 96 -2.56 -30.78 -13.94
C PRO A 96 -1.62 -29.57 -14.05
N ASP A 97 -2.16 -28.35 -13.96
CA ASP A 97 -1.41 -27.09 -14.13
C ASP A 97 -0.88 -26.54 -12.80
N LEU A 98 -1.02 -27.28 -11.69
CA LEU A 98 -0.51 -26.86 -10.39
C LEU A 98 1.02 -26.78 -10.38
N PRO A 99 1.61 -25.81 -9.64
CA PRO A 99 3.05 -25.79 -9.39
C PRO A 99 3.51 -27.12 -8.76
N GLU A 100 4.69 -27.60 -9.16
CA GLU A 100 5.22 -28.90 -8.74
C GLU A 100 5.22 -29.11 -7.22
N SER A 101 5.54 -28.07 -6.44
CA SER A 101 5.52 -28.14 -4.97
C SER A 101 4.12 -28.38 -4.40
N VAL A 102 3.10 -27.74 -4.96
CA VAL A 102 1.70 -27.89 -4.57
C VAL A 102 1.19 -29.27 -4.98
N LEU A 103 1.57 -29.70 -6.18
CA LEU A 103 1.23 -31.00 -6.71
C LEU A 103 1.75 -32.12 -5.81
N LEU A 104 3.03 -32.07 -5.43
CA LEU A 104 3.65 -33.05 -4.53
C LEU A 104 2.94 -33.11 -3.17
N GLN A 105 2.58 -31.96 -2.61
CA GLN A 105 1.84 -31.89 -1.34
C GLN A 105 0.46 -32.55 -1.44
N GLN A 106 -0.28 -32.32 -2.54
CA GLN A 106 -1.59 -32.96 -2.73
C GLN A 106 -1.46 -34.47 -2.94
N ILE A 107 -0.43 -34.90 -3.68
CA ILE A 107 -0.16 -36.34 -3.88
C ILE A 107 0.20 -37.02 -2.55
N GLU A 108 0.99 -36.37 -1.70
CA GLU A 108 1.35 -36.87 -0.37
C GLU A 108 0.11 -37.00 0.53
N VAL A 109 -0.75 -35.98 0.57
CA VAL A 109 -2.01 -36.01 1.35
C VAL A 109 -2.96 -37.10 0.84
N ALA A 110 -3.04 -37.27 -0.48
CA ALA A 110 -3.89 -38.28 -1.10
C ALA A 110 -3.47 -39.71 -0.74
N ASP A 111 -2.16 -39.94 -0.53
CA ASP A 111 -1.60 -41.24 -0.15
C ASP A 111 -2.19 -42.37 -1.02
N ALA A 112 -2.07 -42.16 -2.34
CA ALA A 112 -2.61 -43.04 -3.36
C ALA A 112 -1.56 -44.07 -3.79
N CYS A 113 -2.04 -45.27 -4.12
CA CYS A 113 -1.20 -46.38 -4.55
C CYS A 113 -0.98 -46.43 -6.08
N PHE A 114 -1.67 -45.57 -6.83
CA PHE A 114 -1.53 -45.49 -8.28
C PHE A 114 -1.74 -44.05 -8.76
N LEU A 115 -0.97 -43.66 -9.79
CA LEU A 115 -1.04 -42.33 -10.39
C LEU A 115 -1.28 -42.44 -11.91
N VAL A 116 -2.24 -41.68 -12.42
CA VAL A 116 -2.53 -41.52 -13.85
C VAL A 116 -2.25 -40.07 -14.23
N PHE A 117 -1.38 -39.82 -15.20
CA PHE A 117 -0.99 -38.47 -15.60
C PHE A 117 -0.67 -38.36 -17.10
N GLU A 118 -0.60 -37.16 -17.68
CA GLU A 118 -0.63 -36.96 -19.13
C GLU A 118 0.61 -36.37 -19.80
N ASN A 119 1.65 -35.97 -19.05
CA ASN A 119 2.80 -35.27 -19.63
C ASN A 119 4.15 -35.90 -19.25
N GLU A 120 5.09 -36.04 -20.19
CA GLU A 120 6.45 -36.48 -19.88
C GLU A 120 7.21 -35.55 -18.92
N LYS A 121 6.91 -34.25 -18.90
CA LYS A 121 7.48 -33.32 -17.90
C LYS A 121 7.10 -33.72 -16.47
N GLN A 122 5.91 -34.28 -16.30
CA GLN A 122 5.42 -34.81 -15.03
C GLN A 122 6.12 -36.13 -14.67
N LYS A 123 6.65 -36.86 -15.66
CA LYS A 123 7.48 -38.06 -15.43
C LYS A 123 8.71 -37.75 -14.57
N SER A 124 9.31 -36.56 -14.72
CA SER A 124 10.48 -36.14 -13.94
C SER A 124 10.19 -35.98 -12.43
N PHE A 125 8.94 -35.72 -12.03
CA PHE A 125 8.58 -35.69 -10.62
C PHE A 125 8.38 -37.10 -10.05
N LEU A 126 8.15 -38.13 -10.87
CA LEU A 126 7.90 -39.50 -10.39
C LEU A 126 9.10 -40.06 -9.63
N ASP A 127 10.30 -39.54 -9.88
CA ASP A 127 11.49 -39.87 -9.11
C ASP A 127 11.37 -39.44 -7.64
N LYS A 128 10.54 -38.43 -7.36
CA LYS A 128 10.34 -37.81 -6.04
C LYS A 128 9.12 -38.36 -5.28
N ILE A 129 8.30 -39.20 -5.90
CA ILE A 129 7.05 -39.72 -5.32
C ILE A 129 7.19 -41.21 -4.98
N THR A 130 6.56 -41.62 -3.89
CA THR A 130 6.54 -42.99 -3.34
C THR A 130 5.46 -43.91 -3.96
N SER A 131 4.84 -43.54 -5.08
CA SER A 131 3.83 -44.37 -5.74
C SER A 131 4.47 -45.58 -6.43
N PRO A 132 4.02 -46.82 -6.15
CA PRO A 132 4.64 -48.04 -6.67
C PRO A 132 4.35 -48.31 -8.15
N ALA A 133 3.24 -47.78 -8.69
CA ALA A 133 2.86 -47.94 -10.08
C ALA A 133 2.19 -46.66 -10.63
N PHE A 134 2.28 -46.47 -11.95
CA PHE A 134 1.68 -45.33 -12.63
C PHE A 134 1.32 -45.63 -14.09
N SER A 135 0.44 -44.81 -14.65
CA SER A 135 0.05 -44.83 -16.05
C SER A 135 0.22 -43.44 -16.69
N LEU A 136 0.82 -43.41 -17.86
CA LEU A 136 0.92 -42.23 -18.72
C LEU A 136 -0.22 -42.25 -19.74
N ILE A 137 -0.98 -41.17 -19.80
CA ILE A 137 -2.04 -40.95 -20.80
C ILE A 137 -1.38 -40.58 -22.14
N GLU A 138 -1.48 -41.47 -23.10
CA GLU A 138 -1.04 -41.24 -24.48
C GLU A 138 -2.16 -40.59 -25.31
N GLU A 139 -1.92 -40.33 -26.59
CA GLU A 139 -2.89 -39.64 -27.45
C GLU A 139 -4.20 -40.44 -27.63
N ASP A 140 -4.12 -41.76 -27.68
CA ASP A 140 -5.24 -42.69 -27.88
C ASP A 140 -5.19 -43.96 -27.00
N ASP A 141 -4.25 -44.04 -26.04
CA ASP A 141 -4.05 -45.23 -25.19
C ASP A 141 -3.39 -44.86 -23.84
N PHE A 142 -2.97 -45.87 -23.07
CA PHE A 142 -2.27 -45.73 -21.80
C PHE A 142 -1.00 -46.59 -21.75
N SER A 143 0.11 -45.97 -21.35
CA SER A 143 1.36 -46.67 -21.05
C SER A 143 1.46 -46.94 -19.55
N PHE A 144 1.71 -48.19 -19.13
CA PHE A 144 1.76 -48.58 -17.71
C PHE A 144 3.17 -48.94 -17.25
N TYR A 145 3.52 -48.55 -16.02
CA TYR A 145 4.86 -48.71 -15.46
C TYR A 145 4.83 -49.10 -13.98
N GLU A 146 5.84 -49.86 -13.54
CA GLU A 146 6.09 -50.22 -12.13
C GLU A 146 7.44 -49.71 -11.64
N LYS A 147 7.52 -49.37 -10.36
CA LYS A 147 8.74 -48.96 -9.67
C LYS A 147 9.04 -49.92 -8.52
N ASN A 148 10.31 -50.35 -8.40
CA ASN A 148 10.80 -51.18 -7.28
C ASN A 148 10.93 -50.33 -6.00
N THR A 149 9.81 -49.94 -5.42
CA THR A 149 9.72 -49.13 -4.19
C THR A 149 8.75 -49.78 -3.21
N VAL A 150 8.95 -49.56 -1.90
CA VAL A 150 8.02 -50.02 -0.86
C VAL A 150 6.63 -49.46 -1.18
N LEU A 151 5.65 -50.34 -1.41
CA LEU A 151 4.28 -49.92 -1.71
C LEU A 151 3.76 -49.01 -0.59
N SER A 152 3.35 -47.78 -0.91
CA SER A 152 2.27 -47.17 -0.13
C SER A 152 1.07 -48.10 -0.27
N LYS A 153 0.61 -48.65 0.85
CA LYS A 153 -0.46 -49.64 0.84
C LYS A 153 -1.84 -49.02 0.65
N SER A 154 -1.96 -47.69 0.63
CA SER A 154 -3.16 -47.01 1.15
C SER A 154 -3.44 -47.48 2.60
N VAL A 155 -3.62 -46.57 3.55
CA VAL A 155 -4.06 -47.04 4.88
C VAL A 155 -5.46 -47.65 4.75
N ASP A 156 -5.57 -48.97 4.97
CA ASP A 156 -6.81 -49.75 4.74
C ASP A 156 -8.02 -49.19 5.49
N GLN A 157 -7.80 -48.55 6.64
CA GLN A 157 -8.84 -47.93 7.47
C GLN A 157 -9.53 -46.73 6.80
N ASP A 158 -8.86 -46.08 5.84
CA ASP A 158 -9.39 -44.92 5.11
C ASP A 158 -10.01 -45.30 3.76
N CYS A 159 -9.98 -46.58 3.40
CA CYS A 159 -10.49 -47.09 2.13
C CYS A 159 -12.00 -47.32 2.22
N SER A 160 -12.77 -46.70 1.33
CA SER A 160 -14.21 -46.94 1.22
C SER A 160 -14.63 -46.90 -0.24
N SER A 161 -15.39 -47.92 -0.64
CA SER A 161 -15.97 -47.97 -1.99
C SER A 161 -16.99 -46.85 -2.22
N ASP A 162 -17.59 -46.29 -1.17
CA ASP A 162 -18.63 -45.27 -1.31
C ASP A 162 -18.07 -43.91 -1.73
N ILE A 163 -16.79 -43.66 -1.48
CA ILE A 163 -16.11 -42.41 -1.85
C ILE A 163 -15.82 -42.42 -3.35
N ALA A 164 -16.52 -41.55 -4.08
CA ALA A 164 -16.33 -41.38 -5.51
C ALA A 164 -15.08 -40.56 -5.80
N THR A 165 -14.95 -39.39 -5.16
CA THR A 165 -13.84 -38.48 -5.41
C THR A 165 -13.26 -37.86 -4.14
N LEU A 166 -11.95 -37.65 -4.18
CA LEU A 166 -11.28 -36.66 -3.35
C LEU A 166 -10.91 -35.48 -4.25
N ILE A 167 -11.42 -34.29 -3.91
CA ILE A 167 -11.14 -33.06 -4.67
C ILE A 167 -10.53 -32.03 -3.73
N PHE A 168 -9.35 -31.53 -4.10
CA PHE A 168 -8.65 -30.56 -3.27
C PHE A 168 -9.27 -29.17 -3.36
N THR A 169 -9.39 -28.51 -2.21
CA THR A 169 -9.78 -27.11 -2.08
C THR A 169 -8.70 -26.33 -1.33
N SER A 170 -8.60 -25.02 -1.62
CA SER A 170 -7.68 -24.14 -0.91
C SER A 170 -8.25 -23.83 0.48
N GLY A 171 -7.64 -24.42 1.51
CA GLY A 171 -7.99 -24.11 2.89
C GLY A 171 -7.68 -22.65 3.25
N THR A 172 -8.39 -22.10 4.23
CA THR A 172 -8.15 -20.75 4.79
C THR A 172 -6.76 -20.58 5.41
N THR A 173 -6.06 -21.69 5.67
CA THR A 173 -4.75 -21.76 6.34
C THR A 173 -3.58 -21.89 5.37
N GLY A 174 -3.81 -21.87 4.06
CA GLY A 174 -2.76 -22.12 3.05
C GLY A 174 -2.39 -23.61 2.86
N SER A 175 -2.95 -24.51 3.66
CA SER A 175 -2.88 -25.97 3.46
C SER A 175 -4.06 -26.47 2.61
N TYR A 176 -3.78 -27.33 1.63
CA TYR A 176 -4.80 -27.93 0.78
C TYR A 176 -5.53 -29.03 1.52
N LYS A 177 -6.86 -29.09 1.36
CA LYS A 177 -7.72 -30.09 2.00
C LYS A 177 -8.44 -30.88 0.93
N ALA A 178 -8.39 -32.21 1.02
CA ALA A 178 -9.14 -33.08 0.13
C ALA A 178 -10.59 -33.19 0.65
N VAL A 179 -11.56 -32.73 -0.12
CA VAL A 179 -12.99 -32.86 0.17
C VAL A 179 -13.42 -34.27 -0.19
N VAL A 180 -14.03 -34.98 0.77
CA VAL A 180 -14.53 -36.35 0.57
C VAL A 180 -15.94 -36.29 -0.01
N LEU A 181 -16.09 -36.72 -1.27
CA LEU A 181 -17.38 -36.79 -1.96
C LEU A 181 -17.72 -38.23 -2.35
N THR A 182 -18.90 -38.68 -1.93
CA THR A 182 -19.40 -40.03 -2.23
C THR A 182 -20.20 -40.06 -3.53
N HIS A 183 -20.47 -41.26 -4.04
CA HIS A 183 -21.39 -41.42 -5.16
C HIS A 183 -22.79 -40.85 -4.86
N HIS A 184 -23.23 -40.92 -3.60
CA HIS A 184 -24.51 -40.37 -3.17
C HIS A 184 -24.60 -38.85 -3.40
N HIS A 185 -23.55 -38.09 -3.09
CA HIS A 185 -23.57 -36.64 -3.29
C HIS A 185 -23.74 -36.26 -4.77
N TYR A 186 -23.04 -36.93 -5.69
CA TYR A 186 -23.21 -36.69 -7.12
C TYR A 186 -24.58 -37.12 -7.63
N LEU A 187 -25.12 -38.24 -7.13
CA LEU A 187 -26.49 -38.65 -7.48
C LEU A 187 -27.53 -37.66 -6.98
N TYR A 188 -27.34 -37.08 -5.80
CA TYR A 188 -28.19 -36.01 -5.30
C TYR A 188 -28.22 -34.80 -6.26
N LEU A 189 -27.12 -34.48 -6.94
CA LEU A 189 -27.11 -33.38 -7.91
C LEU A 189 -28.02 -33.59 -9.13
N THR A 190 -28.34 -34.84 -9.48
CA THR A 190 -29.16 -35.14 -10.67
C THR A 190 -30.51 -34.41 -10.65
N GLN A 191 -31.09 -34.23 -9.45
CA GLN A 191 -32.38 -33.53 -9.30
C GLN A 191 -32.33 -32.06 -9.74
N PHE A 192 -31.17 -31.40 -9.63
CA PHE A 192 -31.02 -30.01 -10.04
C PHE A 192 -30.93 -29.91 -11.57
N TYR A 193 -30.38 -30.93 -12.24
CA TYR A 193 -29.99 -30.85 -13.65
C TYR A 193 -30.93 -31.50 -14.64
N ASN A 194 -31.92 -32.27 -14.18
CA ASN A 194 -32.88 -32.93 -15.08
C ASN A 194 -33.65 -31.96 -16.01
N GLN A 195 -33.69 -30.67 -15.68
CA GLN A 195 -34.33 -29.64 -16.52
C GLN A 195 -33.38 -29.00 -17.54
N LEU A 196 -32.06 -29.25 -17.46
CA LEU A 196 -31.06 -28.55 -18.26
C LEU A 196 -30.84 -29.15 -19.65
N SER A 197 -30.95 -30.46 -19.85
CA SER A 197 -30.83 -31.09 -21.18
C SER A 197 -31.89 -32.15 -21.37
N ASP A 198 -32.45 -32.19 -22.57
CA ASP A 198 -33.33 -33.28 -22.99
C ASP A 198 -32.47 -34.50 -23.39
N GLN A 199 -33.03 -35.71 -23.33
CA GLN A 199 -32.34 -36.94 -23.77
C GLN A 199 -31.87 -36.82 -25.23
N ALA A 200 -30.68 -37.35 -25.55
CA ALA A 200 -30.05 -37.27 -26.89
C ALA A 200 -29.69 -35.85 -27.41
N GLY A 201 -29.47 -34.90 -26.50
CA GLY A 201 -28.98 -33.54 -26.80
C GLY A 201 -27.48 -33.43 -27.08
N CYS A 202 -26.97 -32.20 -27.15
CA CYS A 202 -25.56 -31.88 -27.39
C CYS A 202 -25.10 -30.76 -26.44
N SER A 203 -24.31 -31.12 -25.44
CA SER A 203 -23.81 -30.24 -24.40
C SER A 203 -22.38 -29.81 -24.68
N LEU A 204 -22.13 -28.51 -24.70
CA LEU A 204 -20.80 -27.93 -24.83
C LEU A 204 -20.32 -27.45 -23.46
N THR A 205 -19.19 -27.97 -22.97
CA THR A 205 -18.58 -27.52 -21.73
C THR A 205 -17.20 -26.93 -21.97
N VAL A 206 -16.92 -25.82 -21.28
CA VAL A 206 -15.58 -25.23 -21.18
C VAL A 206 -14.99 -25.41 -19.79
N LEU A 207 -15.69 -26.11 -18.90
CA LEU A 207 -15.26 -26.29 -17.52
C LEU A 207 -14.26 -27.46 -17.42
N PRO A 208 -13.24 -27.32 -16.58
CA PRO A 208 -12.29 -28.38 -16.27
C PRO A 208 -12.96 -29.54 -15.53
N PHE A 209 -12.67 -30.76 -15.98
CA PHE A 209 -13.20 -32.00 -15.46
C PHE A 209 -12.80 -32.26 -14.01
N PHE A 210 -11.62 -31.84 -13.57
CA PHE A 210 -11.16 -32.02 -12.18
C PHE A 210 -11.88 -31.11 -11.15
N HIS A 211 -12.79 -30.23 -11.58
CA HIS A 211 -13.67 -29.47 -10.70
C HIS A 211 -15.07 -30.10 -10.62
N VAL A 212 -15.71 -30.10 -9.45
CA VAL A 212 -17.04 -30.71 -9.25
C VAL A 212 -18.08 -30.26 -10.26
N ALA A 213 -18.17 -28.95 -10.54
CA ALA A 213 -19.11 -28.43 -11.52
C ALA A 213 -18.75 -28.86 -12.96
N GLY A 214 -17.46 -28.92 -13.31
CA GLY A 214 -17.05 -29.41 -14.63
C GLY A 214 -17.29 -30.90 -14.78
N LEU A 215 -16.85 -31.69 -13.80
CA LEU A 215 -17.11 -33.13 -13.70
C LEU A 215 -18.60 -33.43 -13.87
N PHE A 216 -19.43 -32.88 -12.98
CA PHE A 216 -20.84 -33.27 -12.96
C PHE A 216 -21.64 -32.64 -14.11
N CYS A 217 -21.61 -31.31 -14.24
CA CYS A 217 -22.44 -30.60 -15.22
C CYS A 217 -21.93 -30.77 -16.64
N GLY A 218 -20.60 -30.83 -16.78
CA GLY A 218 -19.93 -30.93 -18.07
C GLY A 218 -19.93 -32.35 -18.61
N PHE A 219 -19.70 -33.35 -17.76
CA PHE A 219 -19.50 -34.74 -18.21
C PHE A 219 -20.55 -35.72 -17.67
N LEU A 220 -20.62 -35.92 -16.34
CA LEU A 220 -21.40 -37.03 -15.77
C LEU A 220 -22.90 -36.93 -16.07
N GLN A 221 -23.51 -35.77 -15.84
CA GLN A 221 -24.95 -35.61 -16.05
C GLN A 221 -25.34 -35.76 -17.52
N PRO A 222 -24.65 -35.11 -18.49
CA PRO A 222 -24.88 -35.40 -19.90
C PRO A 222 -24.73 -36.90 -20.24
N LEU A 223 -23.69 -37.56 -19.73
CA LEU A 223 -23.46 -38.99 -19.98
C LEU A 223 -24.57 -39.88 -19.41
N ILE A 224 -25.08 -39.56 -18.22
CA ILE A 224 -26.24 -40.24 -17.63
C ILE A 224 -27.47 -40.10 -18.55
N LEU A 225 -27.67 -38.93 -19.16
CA LEU A 225 -28.81 -38.63 -20.03
C LEU A 225 -28.65 -39.11 -21.49
N GLY A 226 -27.53 -39.73 -21.86
CA GLY A 226 -27.26 -40.13 -23.25
C GLY A 226 -26.97 -38.95 -24.18
N VAL A 227 -26.50 -37.83 -23.62
CA VAL A 227 -26.21 -36.58 -24.32
C VAL A 227 -24.75 -36.56 -24.78
N ARG A 228 -24.50 -36.04 -25.98
CA ARG A 228 -23.12 -35.85 -26.49
C ARG A 228 -22.44 -34.71 -25.74
N VAL A 229 -21.23 -34.93 -25.25
CA VAL A 229 -20.41 -33.91 -24.58
C VAL A 229 -19.32 -33.41 -25.52
N ILE A 230 -19.31 -32.12 -25.81
CA ILE A 230 -18.22 -31.45 -26.52
C ILE A 230 -17.37 -30.69 -25.50
N PHE A 231 -16.06 -30.87 -25.60
CA PHE A 231 -15.11 -30.19 -24.73
C PHE A 231 -13.79 -29.97 -25.46
N PHE A 232 -12.91 -29.23 -24.80
CA PHE A 232 -11.62 -28.83 -25.34
C PHE A 232 -10.52 -29.28 -24.39
N ARG A 233 -9.46 -29.89 -24.94
CA ARG A 233 -8.21 -30.11 -24.20
C ARG A 233 -7.59 -28.77 -23.82
N PHE A 234 -7.56 -27.84 -24.79
CA PHE A 234 -7.17 -26.46 -24.60
C PHE A 234 -8.22 -25.52 -25.19
N PHE A 235 -8.62 -24.51 -24.42
CA PHE A 235 -9.62 -23.55 -24.87
C PHE A 235 -9.04 -22.63 -25.96
N SER A 236 -9.74 -22.50 -27.09
CA SER A 236 -9.46 -21.43 -28.07
C SER A 236 -10.77 -20.86 -28.61
N ALA A 237 -10.78 -19.56 -28.89
CA ALA A 237 -11.96 -18.88 -29.44
C ALA A 237 -12.34 -19.44 -30.83
N ALA A 238 -11.35 -19.83 -31.63
CA ALA A 238 -11.56 -20.44 -32.94
C ALA A 238 -12.21 -21.82 -32.82
N ALA A 239 -11.70 -22.68 -31.92
CA ALA A 239 -12.28 -24.00 -31.67
C ALA A 239 -13.69 -23.89 -31.08
N LEU A 240 -13.93 -22.92 -30.20
CA LEU A 240 -15.26 -22.67 -29.66
C LEU A 240 -16.27 -22.27 -30.75
N GLN A 241 -15.86 -21.38 -31.66
CA GLN A 241 -16.69 -20.99 -32.81
C GLN A 241 -16.94 -22.17 -33.75
N ALA A 242 -15.91 -22.99 -34.01
CA ALA A 242 -16.03 -24.21 -34.79
C ALA A 242 -16.97 -25.22 -34.12
N ALA A 243 -16.92 -25.38 -32.80
CA ALA A 243 -17.81 -26.26 -32.05
C ALA A 243 -19.28 -25.85 -32.20
N PHE A 244 -19.58 -24.55 -32.10
CA PHE A 244 -20.92 -24.04 -32.38
C PHE A 244 -21.37 -24.32 -33.81
N SER A 245 -20.47 -24.20 -34.78
CA SER A 245 -20.78 -24.37 -36.20
C SER A 245 -20.93 -25.84 -36.62
N PHE A 246 -20.11 -26.75 -36.08
CA PHE A 246 -20.07 -28.15 -36.50
C PHE A 246 -21.05 -29.01 -35.73
N TYR A 247 -21.19 -28.76 -34.43
CA TYR A 247 -21.92 -29.66 -33.55
C TYR A 247 -23.22 -29.09 -33.00
N HIS A 248 -23.48 -27.80 -33.25
CA HIS A 248 -24.75 -27.13 -32.92
C HIS A 248 -25.27 -27.46 -31.50
N PRO A 249 -24.49 -27.19 -30.44
CA PRO A 249 -24.87 -27.53 -29.08
C PRO A 249 -26.16 -26.82 -28.67
N ASN A 250 -27.01 -27.52 -27.92
CA ASN A 250 -28.26 -26.96 -27.37
C ASN A 250 -28.09 -26.44 -25.94
N VAL A 251 -27.04 -26.91 -25.25
CA VAL A 251 -26.65 -26.50 -23.89
C VAL A 251 -25.20 -26.00 -23.91
N LEU A 252 -24.96 -24.88 -23.23
CA LEU A 252 -23.62 -24.38 -22.95
C LEU A 252 -23.39 -24.34 -21.43
N ILE A 253 -22.40 -25.08 -20.95
CA ILE A 253 -21.90 -25.02 -19.58
C ILE A 253 -20.69 -24.09 -19.55
N THR A 254 -20.81 -22.99 -18.83
CA THR A 254 -19.82 -21.90 -18.87
C THR A 254 -19.68 -21.17 -17.54
N VAL A 255 -18.77 -20.21 -17.52
CA VAL A 255 -18.47 -19.34 -16.39
C VAL A 255 -18.78 -17.88 -16.75
N PRO A 256 -19.05 -16.99 -15.78
CA PRO A 256 -19.47 -15.61 -16.06
C PRO A 256 -18.50 -14.84 -16.99
N ARG A 257 -17.20 -15.07 -16.85
CA ARG A 257 -16.17 -14.39 -17.65
C ARG A 257 -16.30 -14.66 -19.14
N LEU A 258 -16.63 -15.89 -19.54
CA LEU A 258 -16.80 -16.19 -20.97
C LEU A 258 -18.05 -15.51 -21.53
N LEU A 259 -19.11 -15.37 -20.73
CA LEU A 259 -20.30 -14.58 -21.12
C LEU A 259 -19.99 -13.09 -21.23
N GLU A 260 -19.12 -12.55 -20.36
CA GLU A 260 -18.62 -11.17 -20.51
C GLU A 260 -17.86 -10.99 -21.81
N VAL A 261 -16.97 -11.92 -22.16
CA VAL A 261 -16.21 -11.86 -23.41
C VAL A 261 -17.14 -11.89 -24.62
N PHE A 262 -18.17 -12.74 -24.60
CA PHE A 262 -19.20 -12.74 -25.64
C PHE A 262 -19.94 -11.41 -25.71
N ASP A 263 -20.36 -10.86 -24.57
CA ASP A 263 -21.04 -9.57 -24.50
C ASP A 263 -20.18 -8.43 -25.06
N GLN A 264 -18.90 -8.37 -24.68
CA GLN A 264 -17.94 -7.38 -25.19
C GLN A 264 -17.81 -7.47 -26.72
N LYS A 265 -17.67 -8.67 -27.26
CA LYS A 265 -17.56 -8.90 -28.71
C LYS A 265 -18.83 -8.49 -29.45
N ILE A 266 -20.00 -8.78 -28.87
CA ILE A 266 -21.30 -8.34 -29.40
C ILE A 266 -21.35 -6.81 -29.41
N MET A 267 -21.04 -6.15 -28.30
CA MET A 267 -21.07 -4.69 -28.18
C MET A 267 -20.09 -4.02 -29.13
N GLN A 268 -18.87 -4.52 -29.25
CA GLN A 268 -17.86 -4.02 -30.17
C GLN A 268 -18.38 -4.08 -31.62
N THR A 269 -18.91 -5.23 -32.04
CA THR A 269 -19.50 -5.40 -33.38
C THR A 269 -20.62 -4.38 -33.64
N ILE A 270 -21.42 -4.05 -32.62
CA ILE A 270 -22.51 -3.07 -32.75
C ILE A 270 -21.98 -1.64 -32.85
N VAL A 271 -20.94 -1.31 -32.07
CA VAL A 271 -20.29 0.02 -32.10
C VAL A 271 -19.61 0.27 -33.44
N GLU A 272 -18.93 -0.73 -33.99
CA GLU A 272 -18.29 -0.66 -35.32
C GLU A 272 -19.32 -0.41 -36.46
N LYS A 273 -20.57 -0.83 -36.27
CA LYS A 273 -21.68 -0.55 -37.21
C LYS A 273 -22.29 0.86 -37.06
N GLY A 274 -21.73 1.71 -36.21
CA GLY A 274 -22.13 3.10 -36.04
C GLY A 274 -23.27 3.35 -35.05
N TRP A 275 -23.52 4.63 -34.78
CA TRP A 275 -24.40 5.07 -33.69
C TRP A 275 -25.89 4.69 -33.88
N LEU A 276 -26.40 4.69 -35.12
CA LEU A 276 -27.77 4.26 -35.45
C LEU A 276 -27.99 2.78 -35.09
N SER A 277 -27.05 1.92 -35.47
CA SER A 277 -27.08 0.48 -35.16
C SER A 277 -27.10 0.23 -33.64
N LYS A 278 -26.35 1.03 -32.89
CA LYS A 278 -26.33 0.99 -31.43
C LYS A 278 -27.70 1.33 -30.83
N ILE A 279 -28.34 2.41 -31.28
CA ILE A 279 -29.68 2.80 -30.78
C ILE A 279 -30.72 1.73 -31.10
N VAL A 280 -30.78 1.27 -32.36
CA VAL A 280 -31.72 0.24 -32.79
C VAL A 280 -31.53 -1.05 -31.98
N PHE A 281 -30.28 -1.48 -31.77
CA PHE A 281 -29.98 -2.65 -30.97
C PHE A 281 -30.50 -2.52 -29.52
N TYR A 282 -30.26 -1.39 -28.86
CA TYR A 282 -30.75 -1.19 -27.48
C TYR A 282 -32.28 -1.13 -27.40
N MET A 283 -32.95 -0.51 -28.38
CA MET A 283 -34.41 -0.52 -28.44
C MET A 283 -34.96 -1.95 -28.58
N LEU A 284 -34.42 -2.73 -29.52
CA LEU A 284 -34.81 -4.12 -29.73
C LEU A 284 -34.52 -4.99 -28.50
N LEU A 285 -33.41 -4.76 -27.80
CA LEU A 285 -33.03 -5.49 -26.59
C LEU A 285 -34.01 -5.22 -25.43
N GLN A 286 -34.46 -3.97 -25.27
CA GLN A 286 -35.46 -3.61 -24.27
C GLN A 286 -36.84 -4.15 -24.62
N LEU A 287 -37.22 -4.08 -25.90
CA LEU A 287 -38.47 -4.69 -26.39
C LEU A 287 -38.49 -6.19 -26.10
N ALA A 288 -37.43 -6.90 -26.49
CA ALA A 288 -37.30 -8.33 -26.23
C ALA A 288 -37.34 -8.68 -24.75
N TYR A 289 -36.71 -7.85 -23.91
CA TYR A 289 -36.78 -8.01 -22.45
C TYR A 289 -38.20 -7.88 -21.92
N LEU A 290 -38.94 -6.86 -22.35
CA LEU A 290 -40.29 -6.58 -21.88
C LEU A 290 -41.25 -7.73 -22.27
N PHE A 291 -41.18 -8.21 -23.51
CA PHE A 291 -41.96 -9.36 -23.96
C PHE A 291 -41.59 -10.64 -23.20
N HIS A 292 -40.31 -10.91 -23.00
CA HIS A 292 -39.87 -12.07 -22.24
C HIS A 292 -40.32 -11.99 -20.76
N ARG A 293 -40.25 -10.79 -20.16
CA ARG A 293 -40.55 -10.60 -18.73
C ARG A 293 -42.04 -10.56 -18.41
N TYR A 294 -42.85 -9.89 -19.24
CA TYR A 294 -44.25 -9.60 -18.94
C TYR A 294 -45.25 -10.38 -19.80
N ALA A 295 -44.87 -10.76 -21.03
CA ALA A 295 -45.74 -11.51 -21.95
C ALA A 295 -45.33 -12.99 -22.10
N HIS A 296 -44.24 -13.41 -21.47
CA HIS A 296 -43.69 -14.77 -21.55
C HIS A 296 -43.36 -15.23 -22.98
N TRP A 297 -43.14 -14.28 -23.89
CA TRP A 297 -42.75 -14.57 -25.27
C TRP A 297 -41.26 -14.32 -25.46
N ASN A 298 -40.51 -15.37 -25.81
CA ASN A 298 -39.10 -15.27 -26.15
C ASN A 298 -38.92 -14.75 -27.59
N VAL A 299 -39.29 -13.47 -27.81
CA VAL A 299 -39.12 -12.79 -29.10
C VAL A 299 -37.65 -12.49 -29.40
N GLY A 300 -36.77 -12.52 -28.40
CA GLY A 300 -35.33 -12.30 -28.55
C GLY A 300 -34.69 -13.27 -29.54
N LYS A 301 -35.12 -14.55 -29.52
CA LYS A 301 -34.64 -15.56 -30.48
C LYS A 301 -34.99 -15.23 -31.93
N ILE A 302 -36.12 -14.56 -32.16
CA ILE A 302 -36.58 -14.13 -33.49
C ILE A 302 -35.85 -12.85 -33.91
N ILE A 303 -35.84 -11.84 -33.04
CA ILE A 303 -35.24 -10.53 -33.28
C ILE A 303 -33.74 -10.66 -33.54
N PHE A 304 -33.04 -11.52 -32.80
CA PHE A 304 -31.60 -11.71 -32.89
C PHE A 304 -31.20 -13.01 -33.61
N ARG A 305 -32.01 -13.48 -34.57
CA ARG A 305 -31.79 -14.74 -35.30
C ARG A 305 -30.37 -14.88 -35.90
N ASN A 306 -29.84 -13.82 -36.49
CA ASN A 306 -28.49 -13.82 -37.09
C ASN A 306 -27.39 -14.00 -36.03
N MET A 307 -27.62 -13.53 -34.80
CA MET A 307 -26.70 -13.74 -33.70
C MET A 307 -26.81 -15.17 -33.17
N HIS A 308 -28.02 -15.72 -33.06
CA HIS A 308 -28.23 -17.14 -32.73
C HIS A 308 -27.53 -18.07 -33.72
N GLN A 309 -27.52 -17.74 -35.02
CA GLN A 309 -26.76 -18.51 -36.03
C GLN A 309 -25.26 -18.55 -35.73
N LYS A 310 -24.67 -17.47 -35.20
CA LYS A 310 -23.26 -17.45 -34.77
C LYS A 310 -23.00 -18.37 -33.56
N PHE A 311 -24.01 -18.64 -32.75
CA PHE A 311 -23.99 -19.66 -31.67
C PHE A 311 -24.49 -21.04 -32.14
N GLY A 312 -24.43 -21.32 -33.44
CA GLY A 312 -24.84 -22.62 -34.00
C GLY A 312 -26.35 -22.79 -34.17
N GLY A 313 -27.17 -21.76 -33.89
CA GLY A 313 -28.61 -21.73 -34.13
C GLY A 313 -29.48 -22.59 -33.20
N LYS A 314 -28.91 -23.64 -32.59
CA LYS A 314 -29.61 -24.56 -31.68
C LYS A 314 -29.41 -24.26 -30.19
N LEU A 315 -28.43 -23.42 -29.83
CA LEU A 315 -28.16 -23.07 -28.44
C LEU A 315 -29.41 -22.45 -27.79
N LYS A 316 -29.89 -23.07 -26.72
CA LYS A 316 -31.10 -22.65 -26.01
C LYS A 316 -30.79 -22.33 -24.55
N LYS A 317 -30.07 -23.22 -23.87
CA LYS A 317 -29.84 -23.14 -22.42
C LYS A 317 -28.37 -22.85 -22.14
N ILE A 318 -28.12 -21.90 -21.25
CA ILE A 318 -26.78 -21.53 -20.80
C ILE A 318 -26.76 -21.69 -19.28
N LEU A 319 -25.97 -22.65 -18.80
CA LEU A 319 -25.66 -22.76 -17.39
C LEU A 319 -24.41 -21.96 -17.08
N CYS A 320 -24.56 -21.00 -16.17
CA CYS A 320 -23.46 -20.25 -15.61
C CYS A 320 -23.22 -20.71 -14.17
N GLY A 321 -22.13 -21.45 -13.97
CA GLY A 321 -21.72 -21.99 -12.68
C GLY A 321 -20.60 -21.19 -12.03
N SER A 322 -20.29 -21.54 -10.78
CA SER A 322 -19.09 -21.11 -10.05
C SER A 322 -19.06 -19.64 -9.58
N ALA A 323 -19.84 -18.72 -10.13
CA ALA A 323 -19.92 -17.34 -9.63
C ALA A 323 -21.24 -16.65 -10.01
N GLN A 324 -21.64 -15.63 -9.24
CA GLN A 324 -22.86 -14.86 -9.48
C GLN A 324 -22.75 -14.04 -10.78
N LEU A 325 -23.69 -14.24 -11.70
CA LEU A 325 -23.77 -13.46 -12.93
C LEU A 325 -24.35 -12.07 -12.65
N SER A 326 -23.76 -11.02 -13.24
CA SER A 326 -24.24 -9.65 -13.02
C SER A 326 -25.68 -9.46 -13.51
N PRO A 327 -26.49 -8.61 -12.84
CA PRO A 327 -27.85 -8.28 -13.30
C PRO A 327 -27.90 -7.84 -14.77
N MET A 328 -26.86 -7.10 -15.19
CA MET A 328 -26.70 -6.59 -16.53
C MET A 328 -26.53 -7.71 -17.57
N LEU A 329 -25.64 -8.67 -17.32
CA LEU A 329 -25.42 -9.82 -18.21
C LEU A 329 -26.63 -10.75 -18.21
N GLN A 330 -27.24 -10.98 -17.05
CA GLN A 330 -28.48 -11.73 -16.95
C GLN A 330 -29.55 -11.10 -17.86
N LYS A 331 -29.78 -9.79 -17.71
CA LYS A 331 -30.70 -9.04 -18.58
C LYS A 331 -30.36 -9.22 -20.05
N ARG A 332 -29.08 -9.03 -20.40
CA ARG A 332 -28.56 -9.10 -21.78
C ARG A 332 -28.91 -10.42 -22.45
N PHE A 333 -28.48 -11.54 -21.87
CA PHE A 333 -28.61 -12.85 -22.50
C PHE A 333 -30.07 -13.35 -22.48
N LEU A 334 -30.86 -12.98 -21.47
CA LEU A 334 -32.31 -13.19 -21.49
C LEU A 334 -32.98 -12.40 -22.64
N SER A 335 -32.63 -11.13 -22.82
CA SER A 335 -33.14 -10.31 -23.93
C SER A 335 -32.74 -10.85 -25.30
N LEU A 336 -31.55 -11.45 -25.39
CA LEU A 336 -31.09 -12.11 -26.61
C LEU A 336 -31.83 -13.44 -26.88
N GLY A 337 -32.58 -13.95 -25.89
CA GLY A 337 -33.45 -15.10 -26.03
C GLY A 337 -32.86 -16.44 -25.61
N PHE A 338 -31.85 -16.44 -24.73
CA PHE A 338 -31.31 -17.64 -24.10
C PHE A 338 -31.96 -17.91 -22.74
N ASP A 339 -32.16 -19.19 -22.41
CA ASP A 339 -32.56 -19.62 -21.07
C ASP A 339 -31.31 -19.65 -20.17
N LEU A 340 -31.25 -18.73 -19.21
CA LEU A 340 -30.13 -18.67 -18.25
C LEU A 340 -30.45 -19.48 -17.00
N TYR A 341 -29.49 -20.34 -16.63
CA TYR A 341 -29.45 -21.05 -15.36
C TYR A 341 -28.27 -20.50 -14.56
N CYS A 342 -28.55 -20.03 -13.36
CA CYS A 342 -27.53 -19.61 -12.40
C CYS A 342 -27.56 -20.59 -11.23
N SER A 343 -26.39 -20.86 -10.67
CA SER A 343 -26.27 -21.76 -9.53
C SER A 343 -25.20 -21.27 -8.56
N TYR A 344 -25.38 -21.61 -7.29
CA TYR A 344 -24.40 -21.36 -6.24
C TYR A 344 -24.13 -22.63 -5.46
N GLY A 345 -22.86 -22.89 -5.19
CA GLY A 345 -22.38 -24.04 -4.44
C GLY A 345 -20.86 -24.10 -4.39
N LEU A 346 -20.36 -24.91 -3.47
CA LEU A 346 -18.94 -25.11 -3.18
C LEU A 346 -18.54 -26.56 -3.46
N THR A 347 -17.23 -26.84 -3.48
CA THR A 347 -16.74 -28.23 -3.57
C THR A 347 -17.28 -29.04 -2.39
N GLU A 348 -17.29 -28.45 -1.19
CA GLU A 348 -17.82 -29.01 0.05
C GLU A 348 -19.33 -29.24 0.05
N THR A 349 -20.07 -28.71 -0.91
CA THR A 349 -21.49 -29.02 -1.11
C THR A 349 -21.71 -29.87 -2.36
N CYS A 350 -20.67 -30.56 -2.82
CA CYS A 350 -20.65 -31.33 -4.06
C CYS A 350 -21.18 -30.54 -5.27
N GLY A 351 -21.01 -29.21 -5.32
CA GLY A 351 -21.60 -28.38 -6.34
C GLY A 351 -22.86 -27.65 -5.84
N PRO A 352 -23.84 -27.37 -6.70
CA PRO A 352 -24.86 -26.36 -6.43
C PRO A 352 -25.87 -26.76 -5.33
N ILE A 353 -26.11 -25.83 -4.40
CA ILE A 353 -27.21 -25.87 -3.42
C ILE A 353 -28.38 -24.97 -3.85
N THR A 354 -28.13 -24.04 -4.77
CA THR A 354 -29.18 -23.32 -5.51
C THR A 354 -29.04 -23.63 -7.00
N PHE A 355 -30.16 -23.91 -7.66
CA PHE A 355 -30.21 -24.11 -9.10
C PHE A 355 -31.63 -23.87 -9.58
N THR A 356 -31.83 -22.97 -10.53
CA THR A 356 -33.10 -22.92 -11.28
C THR A 356 -32.95 -22.02 -12.50
N GLN A 357 -33.87 -22.23 -13.43
CA GLN A 357 -34.11 -21.34 -14.55
C GLN A 357 -34.64 -19.98 -14.07
N TYR A 358 -34.22 -18.92 -14.76
CA TYR A 358 -34.70 -17.57 -14.52
C TYR A 358 -36.21 -17.43 -14.89
N GLY A 359 -37.07 -17.04 -13.94
CA GLY A 359 -38.54 -16.95 -14.12
C GLY A 359 -39.22 -15.69 -13.54
N TYR A 360 -40.57 -15.64 -13.55
CA TYR A 360 -41.37 -14.44 -13.19
C TYR A 360 -41.14 -13.91 -11.76
N ARG A 361 -40.84 -14.79 -10.80
CA ARG A 361 -40.58 -14.44 -9.39
C ARG A 361 -39.11 -14.16 -9.07
N TRP A 362 -38.25 -14.16 -10.09
CA TRP A 362 -36.82 -13.94 -9.95
C TRP A 362 -36.44 -12.48 -10.12
N LYS A 363 -35.42 -12.08 -9.36
CA LYS A 363 -34.79 -10.77 -9.47
C LYS A 363 -33.37 -10.90 -9.97
N GLN A 364 -32.97 -9.93 -10.79
CA GLN A 364 -31.67 -9.96 -11.48
C GLN A 364 -30.55 -9.87 -10.44
N GLY A 365 -29.48 -10.63 -10.68
CA GLY A 365 -28.34 -10.77 -9.78
C GLY A 365 -28.52 -11.83 -8.69
N SER A 366 -29.65 -12.55 -8.62
CA SER A 366 -29.76 -13.70 -7.72
C SER A 366 -29.15 -14.97 -8.34
N VAL A 367 -28.71 -15.89 -7.47
CA VAL A 367 -28.32 -17.27 -7.80
C VAL A 367 -29.42 -18.28 -7.50
N GLY A 368 -30.55 -17.79 -6.97
CA GLY A 368 -31.78 -18.55 -6.82
C GLY A 368 -32.10 -19.06 -5.44
N PRO A 369 -33.30 -19.62 -5.25
CA PRO A 369 -33.64 -20.28 -4.00
C PRO A 369 -32.88 -21.60 -3.88
N ALA A 370 -32.66 -22.01 -2.62
CA ALA A 370 -32.28 -23.38 -2.32
C ALA A 370 -33.44 -24.34 -2.70
N VAL A 371 -33.11 -25.59 -3.00
CA VAL A 371 -34.11 -26.63 -3.32
C VAL A 371 -35.10 -26.78 -2.18
N GLU A 372 -34.57 -27.01 -0.99
CA GLU A 372 -35.33 -27.06 0.25
C GLU A 372 -35.03 -25.80 1.06
N LYS A 373 -36.04 -24.95 1.25
CA LYS A 373 -35.87 -23.67 1.96
C LYS A 373 -35.33 -23.86 3.39
N LYS A 374 -35.67 -24.98 4.04
CA LYS A 374 -35.23 -25.31 5.40
C LYS A 374 -33.73 -25.64 5.49
N ASP A 375 -33.12 -26.05 4.38
CA ASP A 375 -31.71 -26.46 4.34
C ASP A 375 -30.77 -25.25 4.29
N LEU A 376 -31.30 -24.06 4.00
CA LEU A 376 -30.55 -22.81 3.89
C LEU A 376 -30.92 -21.87 5.05
N SER A 377 -29.92 -21.48 5.84
CA SER A 377 -30.08 -20.51 6.93
C SER A 377 -29.16 -19.31 6.71
N ILE A 378 -29.72 -18.11 6.76
CA ILE A 378 -29.02 -16.83 6.62
C ILE A 378 -29.72 -15.82 7.52
N SER A 379 -28.94 -14.97 8.21
CA SER A 379 -29.48 -13.78 8.86
C SER A 379 -29.95 -12.74 7.82
N SER A 380 -30.36 -11.53 8.23
CA SER A 380 -30.83 -10.50 7.28
C SER A 380 -29.81 -10.18 6.18
N GLU A 381 -28.53 -10.18 6.52
CA GLU A 381 -27.38 -10.11 5.62
C GLU A 381 -26.18 -10.73 6.35
N GLY A 382 -25.77 -11.95 5.96
CA GLY A 382 -24.79 -12.70 6.76
C GLY A 382 -24.27 -13.97 6.09
N GLU A 383 -23.60 -14.81 6.86
CA GLU A 383 -23.03 -16.06 6.35
C GLU A 383 -24.12 -17.01 5.81
N ILE A 384 -23.83 -17.63 4.68
CA ILE A 384 -24.67 -18.67 4.09
C ILE A 384 -24.38 -19.98 4.83
N LEU A 385 -25.37 -20.50 5.55
CA LEU A 385 -25.30 -21.78 6.24
C LEU A 385 -26.14 -22.81 5.51
N TYR A 386 -25.62 -24.02 5.37
CA TYR A 386 -26.31 -25.09 4.66
C TYR A 386 -26.29 -26.41 5.45
N ALA A 387 -27.44 -27.07 5.57
CA ALA A 387 -27.60 -28.32 6.34
C ALA A 387 -28.31 -29.42 5.53
N GLY A 388 -28.14 -29.42 4.21
CA GLY A 388 -28.75 -30.42 3.33
C GLY A 388 -27.79 -31.54 2.91
N PRO A 389 -28.31 -32.55 2.18
CA PRO A 389 -27.57 -33.76 1.79
C PRO A 389 -26.47 -33.53 0.74
N ALA A 390 -26.29 -32.31 0.25
CA ALA A 390 -25.17 -31.96 -0.61
C ALA A 390 -23.85 -31.77 0.18
N VAL A 391 -23.91 -31.60 1.51
CA VAL A 391 -22.73 -31.39 2.36
C VAL A 391 -21.79 -32.60 2.28
N MET A 392 -20.51 -32.34 2.06
CA MET A 392 -19.43 -33.32 2.02
C MET A 392 -19.41 -34.24 3.25
N SER A 393 -18.79 -35.41 3.12
CA SER A 393 -18.58 -36.31 4.27
C SER A 393 -17.54 -35.76 5.26
N GLY A 394 -16.66 -34.87 4.79
CA GLY A 394 -15.64 -34.21 5.59
C GLY A 394 -14.38 -33.91 4.77
N TYR A 395 -13.36 -33.41 5.44
CA TYR A 395 -12.01 -33.30 4.87
C TYR A 395 -11.20 -34.56 5.19
N PHE A 396 -10.57 -35.13 4.16
CA PHE A 396 -9.80 -36.37 4.27
C PHE A 396 -8.67 -36.24 5.29
N ARG A 397 -8.66 -37.15 6.29
CA ARG A 397 -7.70 -37.17 7.42
C ARG A 397 -7.57 -35.85 8.19
N ASP A 398 -8.57 -34.97 8.13
CA ASP A 398 -8.56 -33.67 8.79
C ASP A 398 -9.88 -33.44 9.54
N GLU A 399 -10.06 -34.21 10.61
CA GLU A 399 -11.25 -34.14 11.47
C GLU A 399 -11.39 -32.76 12.12
N GLN A 400 -10.27 -32.13 12.48
CA GLN A 400 -10.28 -30.80 13.09
C GLN A 400 -10.86 -29.75 12.15
N SER A 401 -10.45 -29.73 10.88
CA SER A 401 -11.03 -28.83 9.89
C SER A 401 -12.47 -29.20 9.57
N THR A 402 -12.82 -30.49 9.60
CA THR A 402 -14.19 -30.95 9.39
C THR A 402 -15.12 -30.38 10.46
N ARG A 403 -14.75 -30.52 11.74
CA ARG A 403 -15.51 -29.94 12.87
C ARG A 403 -15.55 -28.41 12.86
N LYS A 404 -14.55 -27.73 12.25
CA LYS A 404 -14.54 -26.26 12.09
C LYS A 404 -15.41 -25.78 10.93
N ALA A 405 -15.62 -26.62 9.92
CA ALA A 405 -16.45 -26.32 8.76
C ALA A 405 -17.90 -26.73 8.97
N ILE A 406 -18.14 -27.77 9.76
CA ILE A 406 -19.46 -28.31 10.07
C ILE A 406 -19.61 -28.31 11.60
N TYR A 407 -20.44 -27.41 12.12
CA TYR A 407 -20.77 -27.30 13.54
C TYR A 407 -22.20 -26.80 13.71
N ASP A 408 -22.79 -27.04 14.89
CA ASP A 408 -24.19 -26.71 15.19
C ASP A 408 -25.21 -27.26 14.18
N GLY A 409 -24.85 -28.33 13.47
CA GLY A 409 -25.68 -28.98 12.44
C GLY A 409 -25.60 -28.32 11.05
N PHE A 410 -24.78 -27.29 10.86
CA PHE A 410 -24.64 -26.57 9.59
C PHE A 410 -23.22 -26.63 9.03
N PHE A 411 -23.11 -26.72 7.71
CA PHE A 411 -21.91 -26.37 6.98
C PHE A 411 -21.82 -24.84 6.83
N HIS A 412 -20.71 -24.30 7.31
CA HIS A 412 -20.37 -22.88 7.25
C HIS A 412 -19.60 -22.57 5.97
N THR A 413 -20.30 -22.04 4.96
CA THR A 413 -19.74 -21.78 3.62
C THR A 413 -18.65 -20.71 3.61
N ARG A 414 -18.64 -19.82 4.62
CA ARG A 414 -17.83 -18.59 4.65
C ARG A 414 -18.14 -17.61 3.51
N ASP A 415 -19.20 -17.82 2.75
CA ASP A 415 -19.73 -16.87 1.79
C ASP A 415 -20.85 -16.05 2.44
N LEU A 416 -20.89 -14.76 2.13
CA LEU A 416 -21.89 -13.84 2.64
C LEU A 416 -23.01 -13.69 1.61
N GLY A 417 -24.24 -13.71 2.08
CA GLY A 417 -25.40 -13.57 1.23
C GLY A 417 -26.61 -12.98 1.94
N LYS A 418 -27.67 -12.81 1.16
CA LYS A 418 -29.00 -12.46 1.65
C LYS A 418 -30.07 -13.09 0.80
N THR A 419 -31.24 -13.31 1.41
CA THR A 419 -32.43 -13.76 0.69
C THR A 419 -33.44 -12.64 0.56
N ASP A 420 -34.11 -12.56 -0.59
CA ASP A 420 -35.31 -11.72 -0.70
C ASP A 420 -36.56 -12.41 -0.12
N ARG A 421 -37.70 -11.71 -0.13
CA ARG A 421 -39.00 -12.22 0.33
C ARG A 421 -39.50 -13.48 -0.41
N PHE A 422 -38.93 -13.77 -1.59
CA PHE A 422 -39.27 -14.94 -2.39
C PHE A 422 -38.26 -16.08 -2.21
N GLY A 423 -37.27 -15.91 -1.33
CA GLY A 423 -36.22 -16.90 -1.05
C GLY A 423 -35.07 -16.88 -2.06
N ASN A 424 -35.00 -15.90 -2.97
CA ASN A 424 -33.89 -15.81 -3.92
C ASN A 424 -32.61 -15.42 -3.18
N LEU A 425 -31.57 -16.25 -3.28
CA LEU A 425 -30.26 -15.98 -2.70
C LEU A 425 -29.46 -15.00 -3.57
N TYR A 426 -28.80 -14.07 -2.91
CA TYR A 426 -27.81 -13.17 -3.48
C TYR A 426 -26.49 -13.37 -2.75
N ILE A 427 -25.43 -13.59 -3.51
CA ILE A 427 -24.06 -13.62 -3.02
C ILE A 427 -23.53 -12.18 -2.98
N ILE A 428 -23.04 -11.80 -1.81
CA ILE A 428 -22.53 -10.46 -1.51
C ILE A 428 -21.01 -10.45 -1.53
N GLY A 429 -20.38 -11.58 -1.20
CA GLY A 429 -18.95 -11.79 -1.30
C GLY A 429 -18.50 -12.94 -0.42
N ARG A 430 -17.20 -13.01 -0.12
CA ARG A 430 -16.62 -14.09 0.67
C ARG A 430 -15.89 -13.53 1.88
N MET A 431 -16.11 -14.11 3.06
CA MET A 431 -15.55 -13.60 4.33
C MET A 431 -14.02 -13.50 4.29
N LYS A 432 -13.33 -14.40 3.59
CA LYS A 432 -11.86 -14.40 3.47
C LYS A 432 -11.29 -13.32 2.54
N GLU A 433 -12.11 -12.79 1.64
CA GLU A 433 -11.72 -11.73 0.69
C GLU A 433 -12.16 -10.34 1.17
N LEU A 434 -12.89 -10.30 2.29
CA LEU A 434 -13.27 -9.08 2.95
C LEU A 434 -12.02 -8.30 3.37
N ILE A 435 -11.84 -7.13 2.78
CA ILE A 435 -10.77 -6.22 3.19
C ILE A 435 -11.26 -5.52 4.46
N VAL A 436 -10.59 -5.81 5.57
CA VAL A 436 -10.84 -5.20 6.88
C VAL A 436 -9.74 -4.16 7.12
N PHE A 437 -10.05 -2.90 6.86
CA PHE A 437 -9.12 -1.81 7.07
C PHE A 437 -8.86 -1.59 8.56
N SER A 438 -7.73 -0.93 8.86
CA SER A 438 -7.31 -0.60 10.24
C SER A 438 -8.30 0.32 10.98
N ASP A 439 -9.19 1.03 10.28
CA ASP A 439 -10.29 1.82 10.85
C ASP A 439 -11.55 0.97 11.15
N GLY A 440 -11.46 -0.37 11.03
CA GLY A 440 -12.53 -1.32 11.30
C GLY A 440 -13.56 -1.43 10.17
N LYS A 441 -13.45 -0.61 9.11
CA LYS A 441 -14.35 -0.70 7.97
C LYS A 441 -14.04 -1.92 7.12
N LYS A 442 -15.11 -2.52 6.62
CA LYS A 442 -15.09 -3.77 5.88
C LYS A 442 -15.65 -3.49 4.49
N ILE A 443 -14.95 -3.92 3.46
CA ILE A 443 -15.45 -3.81 2.09
C ILE A 443 -15.09 -5.05 1.28
N MET A 444 -15.95 -5.39 0.34
CA MET A 444 -15.63 -6.40 -0.66
C MET A 444 -14.81 -5.77 -1.79
N PRO A 445 -13.74 -6.42 -2.27
CA PRO A 445 -12.94 -5.90 -3.38
C PRO A 445 -13.79 -5.50 -4.59
N GLU A 446 -14.82 -6.27 -4.93
CA GLU A 446 -15.73 -6.00 -6.05
C GLU A 446 -16.49 -4.68 -5.91
N GLN A 447 -16.79 -4.26 -4.68
CA GLN A 447 -17.44 -2.98 -4.40
C GLN A 447 -16.47 -1.81 -4.62
N MET A 448 -15.18 -2.01 -4.32
CA MET A 448 -14.15 -1.02 -4.64
C MET A 448 -13.91 -0.96 -6.16
N GLU A 449 -13.81 -2.11 -6.82
CA GLU A 449 -13.52 -2.23 -8.25
C GLU A 449 -14.52 -1.44 -9.11
N ALA A 450 -15.78 -1.37 -8.69
CA ALA A 450 -16.82 -0.59 -9.36
C ALA A 450 -16.47 0.91 -9.50
N GLU A 451 -15.74 1.48 -8.53
CA GLU A 451 -15.33 2.89 -8.52
C GLU A 451 -14.18 3.22 -9.50
N TYR A 452 -13.46 2.18 -9.95
CA TYR A 452 -12.31 2.29 -10.85
C TYR A 452 -12.58 1.74 -12.25
N LYS A 453 -13.65 0.95 -12.43
CA LYS A 453 -13.98 0.24 -13.68
C LYS A 453 -14.14 1.12 -14.92
N ASN A 454 -14.48 2.40 -14.73
CA ASN A 454 -14.75 3.33 -15.83
C ASN A 454 -13.54 4.18 -16.25
N ILE A 455 -12.35 3.94 -15.70
CA ILE A 455 -11.14 4.68 -16.09
C ILE A 455 -10.72 4.26 -17.52
N PRO A 456 -10.69 5.18 -18.51
CA PRO A 456 -10.32 4.85 -19.88
C PRO A 456 -8.87 4.38 -19.99
N GLY A 457 -8.63 3.31 -20.76
CA GLY A 457 -7.30 2.74 -20.99
C GLY A 457 -6.93 1.56 -20.08
N ILE A 458 -7.80 1.19 -19.14
CA ILE A 458 -7.69 -0.06 -18.37
C ILE A 458 -8.50 -1.15 -19.09
N SER A 459 -7.85 -2.27 -19.44
CA SER A 459 -8.51 -3.41 -20.08
C SER A 459 -9.10 -4.39 -19.05
N GLU A 460 -8.38 -4.63 -17.96
CA GLU A 460 -8.83 -5.43 -16.82
C GLU A 460 -8.32 -4.84 -15.50
N LEU A 461 -9.05 -5.05 -14.41
CA LEU A 461 -8.62 -4.70 -13.06
C LEU A 461 -9.12 -5.69 -12.02
N ALA A 462 -8.42 -5.77 -10.89
CA ALA A 462 -8.85 -6.46 -9.68
C ALA A 462 -8.26 -5.77 -8.45
N ILE A 463 -9.02 -5.72 -7.36
CA ILE A 463 -8.55 -5.22 -6.08
C ILE A 463 -8.31 -6.40 -5.14
N PHE A 464 -7.28 -6.31 -4.31
CA PHE A 464 -6.99 -7.30 -3.27
C PHE A 464 -6.46 -6.62 -2.01
N GLY A 465 -6.76 -7.23 -0.86
CA GLY A 465 -6.16 -6.86 0.41
C GLY A 465 -4.80 -7.55 0.55
N VAL A 466 -3.75 -6.80 0.87
CA VAL A 466 -2.45 -7.37 1.22
C VAL A 466 -1.98 -6.81 2.55
N GLN A 467 -1.46 -7.69 3.38
CA GLN A 467 -0.79 -7.28 4.60
C GLN A 467 0.64 -6.87 4.23
N HIS A 468 0.85 -5.56 4.16
CA HIS A 468 2.13 -4.97 3.82
C HIS A 468 2.57 -4.11 5.01
N GLN A 469 3.75 -4.39 5.58
CA GLN A 469 4.30 -3.68 6.75
C GLN A 469 3.31 -3.65 7.95
N LYS A 470 2.65 -4.78 8.21
CA LYS A 470 1.65 -4.99 9.29
C LYS A 470 0.33 -4.20 9.16
N ALA A 471 0.13 -3.41 8.11
CA ALA A 471 -1.17 -2.82 7.78
C ALA A 471 -1.85 -3.61 6.65
N LEU A 472 -3.14 -3.88 6.78
CA LEU A 472 -3.93 -4.40 5.66
C LEU A 472 -4.27 -3.22 4.73
N ILE A 473 -3.76 -3.24 3.51
CA ILE A 473 -4.01 -2.22 2.50
C ILE A 473 -4.74 -2.82 1.31
N ALA A 474 -5.53 -2.00 0.59
CA ALA A 474 -6.14 -2.39 -0.67
C ALA A 474 -5.24 -1.98 -1.84
N VAL A 475 -4.89 -2.92 -2.70
CA VAL A 475 -4.05 -2.71 -3.88
C VAL A 475 -4.86 -2.99 -5.13
N LEU A 476 -4.75 -2.12 -6.14
CA LEU A 476 -5.41 -2.29 -7.44
C LEU A 476 -4.42 -2.86 -8.45
N ALA A 477 -4.62 -4.11 -8.84
CA ALA A 477 -3.96 -4.68 -10.01
C ALA A 477 -4.71 -4.25 -11.29
N PHE A 478 -3.98 -3.80 -12.31
CA PHE A 478 -4.60 -3.49 -13.61
C PHE A 478 -3.74 -3.90 -14.79
N VAL A 479 -4.43 -4.20 -15.90
CA VAL A 479 -3.85 -4.44 -17.22
C VAL A 479 -4.09 -3.19 -18.08
N PRO A 480 -3.03 -2.53 -18.58
CA PRO A 480 -3.19 -1.40 -19.49
C PRO A 480 -3.59 -1.89 -20.88
N SER A 481 -4.48 -1.16 -21.57
CA SER A 481 -4.84 -1.45 -22.97
C SER A 481 -3.65 -1.27 -23.92
N ILE A 482 -2.73 -0.35 -23.58
CA ILE A 482 -1.47 -0.11 -24.29
C ILE A 482 -0.34 -0.11 -23.24
N PRO A 483 0.64 -1.03 -23.32
CA PRO A 483 1.66 -1.19 -22.27
C PRO A 483 2.45 0.07 -21.92
N THR A 484 2.70 0.96 -22.90
CA THR A 484 3.45 2.21 -22.71
C THR A 484 2.71 3.27 -21.89
N GLU A 485 1.39 3.12 -21.67
CA GLU A 485 0.57 4.09 -20.93
C GLU A 485 0.46 3.78 -19.42
N ALA A 486 1.11 2.73 -18.92
CA ALA A 486 0.98 2.25 -17.54
C ALA A 486 1.22 3.35 -16.48
N ASN A 487 2.21 4.23 -16.69
CA ASN A 487 2.51 5.33 -15.78
C ASN A 487 1.42 6.41 -15.77
N ALA A 488 0.89 6.76 -16.95
CA ALA A 488 -0.19 7.74 -17.08
C ALA A 488 -1.50 7.20 -16.47
N LEU A 489 -1.78 5.91 -16.64
CA LEU A 489 -2.93 5.24 -16.04
C LEU A 489 -2.81 5.16 -14.51
N THR A 490 -1.62 4.88 -13.99
CA THR A 490 -1.34 4.89 -12.55
C THR A 490 -1.68 6.25 -11.92
N GLN A 491 -1.29 7.36 -12.57
CA GLN A 491 -1.65 8.70 -12.10
C GLN A 491 -3.17 8.95 -12.09
N LYS A 492 -3.89 8.53 -13.15
CA LYS A 492 -5.37 8.64 -13.21
C LYS A 492 -6.05 7.80 -12.13
N ILE A 493 -5.53 6.60 -11.87
CA ILE A 493 -6.02 5.71 -10.81
C ILE A 493 -5.85 6.37 -9.44
N PHE A 494 -4.68 6.93 -9.14
CA PHE A 494 -4.46 7.65 -7.87
C PHE A 494 -5.25 8.95 -7.77
N GLN A 495 -5.50 9.64 -8.89
CA GLN A 495 -6.38 10.81 -8.93
C GLN A 495 -7.85 10.45 -8.63
N GLN A 496 -8.33 9.29 -9.10
CA GLN A 496 -9.64 8.77 -8.72
C GLN A 496 -9.64 8.35 -7.25
N ALA A 497 -8.59 7.65 -6.79
CA ALA A 497 -8.45 7.21 -5.41
C ALA A 497 -8.42 8.36 -4.40
N SER A 498 -7.85 9.52 -4.76
CA SER A 498 -7.79 10.69 -3.86
C SER A 498 -9.15 11.35 -3.62
N ARG A 499 -10.12 11.13 -4.53
CA ARG A 499 -11.51 11.61 -4.39
C ARG A 499 -12.38 10.67 -3.55
N LEU A 500 -11.94 9.42 -3.39
CA LEU A 500 -12.65 8.39 -2.65
C LEU A 500 -12.17 8.33 -1.20
N LYS A 501 -13.09 8.06 -0.26
CA LYS A 501 -12.77 7.86 1.16
C LYS A 501 -12.68 6.37 1.48
N SER A 502 -12.03 6.01 2.59
CA SER A 502 -12.14 4.65 3.14
C SER A 502 -13.61 4.27 3.35
N PRO A 503 -14.06 3.08 2.89
CA PRO A 503 -13.23 1.94 2.46
C PRO A 503 -13.03 1.79 0.94
N TYR A 504 -13.46 2.76 0.11
CA TYR A 504 -13.39 2.68 -1.36
C TYR A 504 -12.04 3.08 -1.95
N ARG A 505 -11.16 3.68 -1.14
CA ARG A 505 -9.85 4.18 -1.56
C ARG A 505 -8.80 3.07 -1.55
N ILE A 506 -8.12 2.87 -2.68
CA ILE A 506 -6.92 2.04 -2.78
C ILE A 506 -5.66 2.75 -2.25
N SER A 507 -4.66 1.98 -1.84
CA SER A 507 -3.41 2.45 -1.26
C SER A 507 -2.20 2.30 -2.17
N ASP A 508 -2.20 1.30 -3.06
CA ASP A 508 -1.13 1.07 -4.04
C ASP A 508 -1.71 0.48 -5.33
N VAL A 509 -0.88 0.38 -6.37
CA VAL A 509 -1.22 -0.27 -7.65
C VAL A 509 -0.22 -1.37 -7.99
N LEU A 510 -0.66 -2.35 -8.77
CA LEU A 510 0.18 -3.38 -9.36
C LEU A 510 -0.09 -3.43 -10.88
N VAL A 511 0.92 -3.16 -11.69
CA VAL A 511 0.78 -3.27 -13.15
C VAL A 511 1.04 -4.73 -13.54
N VAL A 512 0.08 -5.37 -14.20
CA VAL A 512 0.22 -6.75 -14.67
C VAL A 512 -0.05 -6.85 -16.17
N ALA A 513 0.60 -7.80 -16.84
CA ALA A 513 0.31 -8.11 -18.25
C ALA A 513 -1.06 -8.80 -18.40
N ASP A 514 -1.43 -9.61 -17.42
CA ASP A 514 -2.71 -10.31 -17.30
C ASP A 514 -3.06 -10.53 -15.82
N LEU A 515 -4.35 -10.61 -15.51
CA LEU A 515 -4.81 -11.01 -14.19
C LEU A 515 -4.71 -12.54 -14.06
N PRO A 516 -4.03 -13.08 -13.02
CA PRO A 516 -3.94 -14.51 -12.81
C PRO A 516 -5.33 -15.07 -12.55
N ARG A 517 -5.66 -16.18 -13.22
CA ARG A 517 -6.99 -16.79 -13.17
C ARG A 517 -6.90 -18.28 -12.89
N SER A 518 -7.95 -18.81 -12.28
CA SER A 518 -8.19 -20.26 -12.21
C SER A 518 -8.66 -20.80 -13.55
N SER A 519 -8.66 -22.12 -13.69
CA SER A 519 -9.27 -22.87 -14.79
C SER A 519 -10.78 -22.55 -14.99
N THR A 520 -11.45 -21.99 -13.97
CA THR A 520 -12.83 -21.46 -14.06
C THR A 520 -12.89 -19.95 -14.34
N LEU A 521 -11.78 -19.35 -14.76
CA LEU A 521 -11.60 -17.93 -15.10
C LEU A 521 -11.80 -16.92 -13.95
N LYS A 522 -11.87 -17.37 -12.68
CA LYS A 522 -11.89 -16.47 -11.51
C LYS A 522 -10.51 -15.90 -11.23
N VAL A 523 -10.44 -14.61 -10.85
CA VAL A 523 -9.19 -13.94 -10.47
C VAL A 523 -8.60 -14.59 -9.21
N LYS A 524 -7.33 -14.97 -9.26
CA LYS A 524 -6.58 -15.50 -8.12
C LYS A 524 -5.92 -14.34 -7.36
N ARG A 525 -6.69 -13.69 -6.48
CA ARG A 525 -6.21 -12.54 -5.69
C ARG A 525 -5.01 -12.85 -4.80
N HIS A 526 -4.85 -14.09 -4.33
CA HIS A 526 -3.66 -14.51 -3.60
C HIS A 526 -2.40 -14.50 -4.47
N GLU A 527 -2.47 -14.91 -5.73
CA GLU A 527 -1.32 -14.81 -6.65
C GLU A 527 -0.99 -13.34 -6.95
N LEU A 528 -1.98 -12.44 -6.96
CA LEU A 528 -1.73 -11.00 -7.05
C LEU A 528 -1.02 -10.46 -5.79
N VAL A 529 -1.41 -10.94 -4.60
CA VAL A 529 -0.68 -10.68 -3.34
C VAL A 529 0.77 -11.17 -3.48
N ASP A 530 0.99 -12.39 -3.93
CA ASP A 530 2.33 -12.97 -4.08
C ASP A 530 3.16 -12.22 -5.11
N ARG A 531 2.59 -11.85 -6.27
CA ARG A 531 3.25 -11.05 -7.31
C ARG A 531 3.63 -9.67 -6.78
N PHE A 532 2.72 -9.00 -6.07
CA PHE A 532 2.99 -7.71 -5.44
C PHE A 532 4.13 -7.82 -4.41
N LEU A 533 4.08 -8.81 -3.52
CA LEU A 533 5.12 -9.06 -2.54
C LEU A 533 6.46 -9.46 -3.20
N ALA A 534 6.41 -10.22 -4.30
CA ALA A 534 7.57 -10.63 -5.06
C ALA A 534 8.21 -9.48 -5.84
N GLU A 535 7.44 -8.54 -6.40
CA GLU A 535 7.96 -7.34 -7.06
C GLU A 535 8.67 -6.42 -6.04
N LYS A 536 8.07 -6.26 -4.86
CA LYS A 536 8.70 -5.54 -3.74
C LYS A 536 9.96 -6.26 -3.23
N LYS A 537 9.98 -7.61 -3.21
CA LYS A 537 11.18 -8.44 -2.92
C LYS A 537 12.21 -8.45 -4.06
N GLY A 538 11.82 -8.31 -5.32
CA GLY A 538 12.70 -8.25 -6.48
C GLY A 538 13.49 -6.95 -6.54
N TYR A 539 12.87 -5.86 -6.07
CA TYR A 539 13.56 -4.61 -5.75
C TYR A 539 14.63 -4.81 -4.65
N GLN A 540 14.41 -5.73 -3.69
CA GLN A 540 15.42 -6.13 -2.69
C GLN A 540 16.51 -7.06 -3.26
N LYS A 541 16.19 -7.94 -4.23
CA LYS A 541 17.15 -8.92 -4.81
C LYS A 541 18.14 -8.30 -5.81
N ARG A 542 17.79 -7.18 -6.46
CA ARG A 542 18.75 -6.39 -7.28
C ARG A 542 19.79 -5.63 -6.45
N MET A 543 19.69 -5.64 -5.12
CA MET A 543 20.67 -5.03 -4.21
C MET A 543 21.64 -6.05 -3.56
N THR A 544 21.55 -7.34 -3.92
CA THR A 544 22.42 -8.40 -3.38
C THR A 544 23.24 -9.05 -4.48
N ASP A 545 24.28 -8.35 -4.94
CA ASP A 545 25.50 -9.00 -5.35
C ASP A 545 26.69 -8.21 -4.78
N HIS A 546 27.76 -8.93 -4.43
CA HIS A 546 28.89 -8.57 -3.58
C HIS A 546 28.80 -9.04 -2.11
N SER A 547 29.49 -10.17 -1.91
CA SER A 547 29.95 -10.78 -0.67
C SER A 547 30.84 -9.83 0.16
N LEU A 548 30.80 -9.99 1.49
CA LEU A 548 31.94 -9.94 2.44
C LEU A 548 31.45 -10.10 3.91
N ASP A 549 32.17 -10.96 4.66
CA ASP A 549 32.30 -11.24 6.11
C ASP A 549 31.09 -11.65 6.99
N ALA A 550 31.08 -12.94 7.40
CA ALA A 550 29.93 -13.67 7.97
C ALA A 550 29.85 -13.89 9.52
N PRO A 551 30.92 -13.96 10.34
CA PRO A 551 30.77 -14.37 11.75
C PRO A 551 30.11 -13.31 12.66
N GLU A 552 30.50 -12.05 12.50
CA GLU A 552 30.06 -10.93 13.35
C GLU A 552 28.61 -10.51 13.05
N LEU A 553 28.21 -10.62 11.78
CA LEU A 553 26.86 -10.33 11.32
C LEU A 553 25.85 -11.34 11.87
N GLU A 554 26.20 -12.62 11.92
CA GLU A 554 25.34 -13.64 12.54
C GLU A 554 25.20 -13.45 14.05
N ALA A 555 26.25 -13.00 14.74
CA ALA A 555 26.19 -12.65 16.16
C ALA A 555 25.24 -11.47 16.42
N ILE A 556 25.30 -10.41 15.60
CA ILE A 556 24.38 -9.26 15.71
C ILE A 556 22.94 -9.69 15.40
N ILE A 557 22.72 -10.50 14.36
CA ILE A 557 21.39 -11.06 14.05
C ILE A 557 20.86 -11.87 15.24
N ALA A 558 21.69 -12.68 15.90
CA ALA A 558 21.30 -13.45 17.08
C ALA A 558 20.95 -12.56 18.29
N CYS A 559 21.57 -11.39 18.44
CA CYS A 559 21.19 -10.39 19.46
C CYS A 559 19.79 -9.84 19.17
N PHE A 560 19.53 -9.47 17.91
CA PHE A 560 18.22 -8.99 17.48
C PHE A 560 17.12 -10.04 17.67
N GLN A 561 17.41 -11.31 17.33
CA GLN A 561 16.48 -12.42 17.54
C GLN A 561 16.23 -12.73 19.03
N SER A 562 17.17 -12.40 19.91
CA SER A 562 17.07 -12.54 21.36
C SER A 562 16.14 -11.48 21.95
N VAL A 563 16.33 -10.21 21.57
CA VAL A 563 15.56 -9.07 22.08
C VAL A 563 14.16 -8.97 21.43
N LEU A 564 14.01 -9.45 20.21
CA LEU A 564 12.74 -9.49 19.47
C LEU A 564 12.32 -10.93 19.12
N PRO A 565 11.97 -11.77 20.10
CA PRO A 565 11.66 -13.18 19.87
C PRO A 565 10.47 -13.39 18.93
N ASP A 566 9.44 -12.53 19.01
CA ASP A 566 8.24 -12.59 18.14
C ASP A 566 8.51 -12.20 16.68
N LYS A 567 9.67 -11.59 16.39
CA LYS A 567 10.09 -11.19 15.04
C LYS A 567 11.28 -12.01 14.55
N LYS A 568 11.69 -13.05 15.27
CA LYS A 568 12.87 -13.88 14.97
C LYS A 568 12.94 -14.36 13.52
N ALA A 569 11.80 -14.76 12.94
CA ALA A 569 11.70 -15.21 11.55
C ALA A 569 11.82 -14.09 10.49
N TRP A 570 11.73 -12.82 10.89
CA TRP A 570 11.76 -11.63 10.03
C TRP A 570 13.08 -10.85 10.14
N ILE A 571 13.99 -11.26 11.04
CA ILE A 571 15.27 -10.61 11.30
C ILE A 571 16.33 -11.26 10.40
N SER A 572 16.66 -10.58 9.30
CA SER A 572 17.78 -10.86 8.41
C SER A 572 18.76 -9.69 8.42
N LYS A 573 19.92 -9.84 7.78
CA LYS A 573 20.90 -8.76 7.65
C LYS A 573 20.31 -7.51 6.94
N GLU A 574 19.28 -7.64 6.12
CA GLU A 574 18.63 -6.54 5.40
C GLU A 574 17.47 -5.90 6.17
N SER A 575 16.98 -6.54 7.24
CA SER A 575 15.82 -6.03 8.00
C SER A 575 16.08 -4.62 8.50
N THR A 576 15.18 -3.71 8.14
CA THR A 576 15.32 -2.32 8.56
C THR A 576 14.81 -2.11 9.97
N PHE A 577 15.38 -1.14 10.67
CA PHE A 577 14.97 -0.84 12.04
C PHE A 577 13.55 -0.27 12.12
N ALA A 578 13.08 0.39 11.05
CA ALA A 578 11.69 0.82 10.91
C ALA A 578 10.71 -0.38 10.79
N GLU A 579 11.02 -1.39 9.97
CA GLU A 579 10.19 -2.61 9.84
C GLU A 579 10.18 -3.44 11.13
N LEU A 580 11.31 -3.44 11.85
CA LEU A 580 11.45 -4.07 13.15
C LEU A 580 10.83 -3.24 14.28
N GLY A 581 10.29 -2.04 13.99
CA GLY A 581 9.65 -1.17 14.97
C GLY A 581 10.56 -0.84 16.14
N ILE A 582 11.83 -0.53 15.86
CA ILE A 582 12.80 -0.16 16.88
C ILE A 582 12.49 1.26 17.35
N ASP A 583 12.12 1.36 18.62
CA ASP A 583 11.98 2.61 19.35
C ASP A 583 13.18 2.81 20.29
N SER A 584 13.20 3.93 21.00
CA SER A 584 14.29 4.30 21.93
C SER A 584 14.52 3.28 23.04
N LEU A 585 13.48 2.59 23.51
CA LEU A 585 13.61 1.58 24.57
C LEU A 585 14.21 0.28 24.02
N LEU A 586 13.71 -0.16 22.86
CA LEU A 586 14.16 -1.38 22.22
C LEU A 586 15.60 -1.26 21.69
N ALA A 587 15.98 -0.08 21.20
CA ALA A 587 17.35 0.24 20.85
C ALA A 587 18.31 0.14 22.04
N ALA A 588 17.91 0.59 23.22
CA ALA A 588 18.75 0.48 24.42
C ALA A 588 19.01 -0.98 24.81
N GLN A 589 17.96 -1.81 24.75
CA GLN A 589 18.05 -3.25 25.01
C GLN A 589 18.92 -3.96 23.96
N LEU A 590 18.76 -3.61 22.68
CA LEU A 590 19.58 -4.17 21.59
C LEU A 590 21.05 -3.76 21.71
N ALA A 591 21.35 -2.51 22.05
CA ALA A 591 22.72 -2.06 22.26
C ALA A 591 23.40 -2.83 23.41
N GLN A 592 22.69 -3.02 24.53
CA GLN A 592 23.19 -3.79 25.66
C GLN A 592 23.45 -5.26 25.28
N GLU A 593 22.51 -5.91 24.61
CA GLU A 593 22.64 -7.31 24.19
C GLU A 593 23.79 -7.49 23.18
N ILE A 594 23.93 -6.57 22.22
CA ILE A 594 25.03 -6.63 21.24
C ILE A 594 26.36 -6.39 21.95
N THR A 595 26.48 -5.40 22.83
CA THR A 595 27.71 -5.16 23.61
C THR A 595 28.09 -6.38 24.45
N GLN A 596 27.13 -7.07 25.04
CA GLN A 596 27.37 -8.27 25.84
C GLN A 596 27.84 -9.46 24.99
N LYS A 597 27.33 -9.62 23.76
CA LYS A 597 27.65 -10.76 22.88
C LYS A 597 28.86 -10.55 21.97
N THR A 598 29.11 -9.31 21.52
CA THR A 598 30.20 -9.00 20.59
C THR A 598 31.40 -8.33 21.27
N GLY A 599 31.23 -7.83 22.50
CA GLY A 599 32.26 -7.08 23.23
C GLY A 599 32.48 -5.65 22.73
N ILE A 600 31.70 -5.19 21.74
CA ILE A 600 31.79 -3.84 21.17
C ILE A 600 30.82 -2.93 21.94
N ALA A 601 31.31 -1.84 22.53
CA ALA A 601 30.45 -0.84 23.17
C ALA A 601 29.64 -0.07 22.12
N ILE A 602 28.32 -0.15 22.17
CA ILE A 602 27.41 0.44 21.16
C ILE A 602 26.47 1.42 21.84
N ASN A 603 26.36 2.63 21.29
CA ASN A 603 25.34 3.59 21.73
C ASN A 603 23.98 3.23 21.07
N PRO A 604 22.86 3.20 21.83
CA PRO A 604 21.53 2.92 21.30
C PRO A 604 21.16 3.71 20.05
N THR A 605 21.61 4.94 19.91
CA THR A 605 21.32 5.78 18.73
C THR A 605 21.88 5.27 17.41
N VAL A 606 22.83 4.32 17.40
CA VAL A 606 23.41 3.76 16.17
C VAL A 606 22.33 3.19 15.23
N PHE A 607 21.21 2.72 15.79
CA PHE A 607 20.05 2.23 15.02
C PHE A 607 19.28 3.33 14.27
N TRP A 608 19.72 4.58 14.36
CA TRP A 608 19.21 5.69 13.55
C TRP A 608 20.23 6.19 12.52
N PHE A 609 21.50 5.78 12.65
CA PHE A 609 22.54 6.03 11.66
C PHE A 609 22.66 4.88 10.65
N ALA A 610 22.39 3.65 11.10
CA ALA A 610 22.26 2.49 10.24
C ALA A 610 20.79 2.23 9.90
N GLN A 611 20.50 1.81 8.67
CA GLN A 611 19.12 1.54 8.24
C GLN A 611 18.74 0.07 8.33
N SER A 612 19.72 -0.83 8.51
CA SER A 612 19.51 -2.27 8.59
C SER A 612 20.65 -2.94 9.38
N ILE A 613 20.46 -4.20 9.76
CA ILE A 613 21.46 -4.97 10.53
C ILE A 613 22.81 -5.07 9.81
N LYS A 614 22.81 -5.21 8.47
CA LYS A 614 24.00 -5.19 7.61
C LYS A 614 24.69 -3.84 7.64
N LYS A 615 23.92 -2.74 7.53
CA LYS A 615 24.48 -1.40 7.61
C LYS A 615 25.02 -1.09 9.00
N LEU A 616 24.42 -1.65 10.04
CA LEU A 616 24.91 -1.55 11.41
C LEU A 616 26.25 -2.26 11.58
N GLN A 617 26.39 -3.50 11.09
CA GLN A 617 27.69 -4.19 11.09
C GLN A 617 28.75 -3.38 10.32
N GLN A 618 28.42 -2.87 9.12
CA GLN A 618 29.32 -2.02 8.34
C GLN A 618 29.67 -0.73 9.07
N GLN A 619 28.72 -0.12 9.78
CA GLN A 619 28.92 1.07 10.60
C GLN A 619 29.87 0.78 11.77
N LEU A 620 29.68 -0.34 12.49
CA LEU A 620 30.55 -0.75 13.60
C LEU A 620 31.98 -1.06 13.11
N GLN A 621 32.12 -1.68 11.94
CA GLN A 621 33.41 -1.92 11.29
C GLN A 621 34.05 -0.63 10.77
N MET A 622 33.24 0.33 10.29
CA MET A 622 33.69 1.66 9.92
C MET A 622 34.11 2.49 11.13
N GLU A 623 33.39 2.44 12.25
CA GLU A 623 33.76 3.11 13.51
C GLU A 623 35.07 2.54 14.07
N GLN A 624 35.33 1.25 13.88
CA GLN A 624 36.65 0.64 14.18
C GLN A 624 37.75 1.02 13.18
N LYS A 625 37.42 1.29 11.90
CA LYS A 625 38.39 1.67 10.85
C LYS A 625 38.61 3.18 10.70
N LEU A 626 37.66 4.00 11.14
CA LEU A 626 37.70 5.47 11.06
C LEU A 626 38.48 6.02 12.24
N MET A 627 39.79 5.72 12.26
CA MET A 627 40.75 6.72 12.70
C MET A 627 40.86 7.79 11.59
N PRO A 628 40.80 9.08 11.92
CA PRO A 628 40.54 10.14 10.95
C PRO A 628 41.71 10.30 9.98
N SER A 629 41.49 9.94 8.72
CA SER A 629 42.44 10.21 7.64
C SER A 629 41.99 11.46 6.87
N SER A 630 42.62 12.58 7.23
CA SER A 630 42.78 13.83 6.47
C SER A 630 41.56 14.38 5.71
N VAL A 631 40.74 15.19 6.38
CA VAL A 631 39.99 16.26 5.70
C VAL A 631 40.97 17.41 5.49
N LEU A 632 41.48 17.58 4.26
CA LEU A 632 41.98 18.85 3.71
C LEU A 632 42.30 18.66 2.22
N ARG A 633 41.37 19.06 1.35
CA ARG A 633 41.73 19.62 0.04
C ARG A 633 41.38 21.10 0.08
N ARG A 634 42.42 21.93 0.22
CA ARG A 634 42.32 23.38 0.16
C ARG A 634 41.92 23.78 -1.26
N SER A 635 40.62 23.98 -1.49
CA SER A 635 40.14 24.60 -2.72
C SER A 635 40.35 26.11 -2.58
N THR A 636 41.15 26.70 -3.45
CA THR A 636 41.58 28.10 -3.41
C THR A 636 40.54 29.10 -3.96
N ASN A 637 39.29 28.70 -4.17
CA ASN A 637 38.21 29.62 -4.53
C ASN A 637 37.23 29.79 -3.36
N ILE A 638 37.60 30.64 -2.39
CA ILE A 638 36.60 31.20 -1.47
C ILE A 638 35.65 32.01 -2.35
N ARG A 639 34.45 31.48 -2.61
CA ARG A 639 33.37 32.25 -3.24
C ARG A 639 33.10 33.48 -2.37
N GLU A 640 32.76 34.61 -2.99
CA GLU A 640 32.51 35.89 -2.31
C GLU A 640 31.71 35.74 -1.00
N LYS A 641 32.29 36.20 0.11
CA LYS A 641 31.65 36.20 1.44
C LYS A 641 30.42 37.12 1.42
N ILE A 642 29.44 36.86 2.30
CA ILE A 642 28.24 37.70 2.41
C ILE A 642 28.21 38.40 3.77
N ALA A 643 28.10 39.72 3.78
CA ALA A 643 27.91 40.52 4.98
C ALA A 643 26.43 40.57 5.38
N ILE A 644 26.15 40.44 6.68
CA ILE A 644 24.88 40.82 7.28
C ILE A 644 24.99 42.28 7.68
N VAL A 645 24.32 43.19 6.98
CA VAL A 645 24.46 44.64 7.19
C VAL A 645 23.38 45.25 8.06
N ALA A 646 22.20 44.62 8.10
CA ALA A 646 21.13 45.01 9.00
C ALA A 646 20.31 43.78 9.40
N MET A 647 19.60 43.89 10.53
CA MET A 647 18.63 42.89 10.97
C MET A 647 17.53 43.55 11.81
N ASP A 648 16.32 42.99 11.73
CA ASP A 648 15.18 43.32 12.58
C ASP A 648 14.43 42.03 12.95
N ALA A 649 13.82 41.98 14.13
CA ALA A 649 13.03 40.83 14.55
C ALA A 649 12.00 41.17 15.62
N ALA A 650 10.96 40.34 15.65
CA ALA A 650 9.98 40.26 16.72
C ALA A 650 9.76 38.79 17.07
N PHE A 651 10.05 38.43 18.32
CA PHE A 651 9.92 37.09 18.88
C PHE A 651 9.12 37.17 20.19
N PRO A 652 8.60 36.05 20.71
CA PRO A 652 7.82 36.06 21.95
C PRO A 652 8.53 36.81 23.08
N GLY A 653 7.82 37.76 23.67
CA GLY A 653 8.34 38.62 24.73
C GLY A 653 9.34 39.70 24.28
N ALA A 654 9.59 39.88 22.98
CA ALA A 654 10.53 40.86 22.42
C ALA A 654 10.04 41.45 21.08
N GLN A 655 9.86 42.77 21.02
CA GLN A 655 9.41 43.46 19.80
C GLN A 655 10.56 43.89 18.88
N ASP A 656 11.80 43.74 19.35
CA ASP A 656 13.03 44.16 18.70
C ASP A 656 14.22 43.23 19.10
N ASN A 657 15.32 43.34 18.35
CA ASN A 657 16.53 42.53 18.55
C ASN A 657 17.23 42.75 19.90
N GLU A 658 17.20 43.96 20.45
CA GLU A 658 17.89 44.29 21.69
C GLU A 658 17.15 43.66 22.88
N THR A 659 15.83 43.79 22.90
CA THR A 659 14.96 43.13 23.88
C THR A 659 15.05 41.61 23.75
N PHE A 660 15.12 41.09 22.52
CA PHE A 660 15.32 39.65 22.29
C PHE A 660 16.63 39.17 22.90
N TRP A 661 17.75 39.87 22.64
CA TRP A 661 19.05 39.54 23.21
C TRP A 661 19.05 39.59 24.74
N LYS A 662 18.49 40.65 25.33
CA LYS A 662 18.35 40.78 26.80
C LYS A 662 17.58 39.62 27.40
N ASN A 663 16.46 39.23 26.79
CA ASN A 663 15.64 38.10 27.24
C ASN A 663 16.40 36.76 27.15
N LEU A 664 17.16 36.54 26.06
CA LEU A 664 17.98 35.34 25.90
C LEU A 664 19.03 35.24 27.02
N VAL A 665 19.82 36.30 27.24
CA VAL A 665 20.88 36.32 28.26
C VAL A 665 20.29 36.15 29.67
N ALA A 666 19.13 36.75 29.94
CA ALA A 666 18.43 36.61 31.22
C ALA A 666 17.77 35.24 31.41
N GLY A 667 17.68 34.40 30.37
CA GLY A 667 16.99 33.11 30.44
C GLY A 667 15.48 33.24 30.65
N LYS A 668 14.84 34.23 30.01
CA LYS A 668 13.41 34.48 30.16
C LYS A 668 12.57 33.52 29.31
N ASP A 669 11.89 32.58 29.95
CA ASP A 669 10.88 31.72 29.30
C ASP A 669 9.72 32.58 28.77
N ALA A 670 9.54 32.59 27.45
CA ALA A 670 8.56 33.42 26.76
C ALA A 670 7.28 32.67 26.37
N ILE A 671 7.10 31.45 26.88
CA ILE A 671 5.94 30.62 26.56
C ILE A 671 4.80 30.87 27.54
N ILE A 672 3.63 31.19 26.98
CA ILE A 672 2.38 31.45 27.70
C ILE A 672 1.28 30.50 27.23
N GLU A 673 0.15 30.49 27.93
CA GLU A 673 -1.05 29.79 27.43
C GLU A 673 -1.58 30.49 26.17
N ILE A 674 -2.16 29.73 25.23
CA ILE A 674 -2.71 30.26 23.98
C ILE A 674 -3.73 31.37 24.29
N PRO A 675 -3.48 32.62 23.87
CA PRO A 675 -4.39 33.73 24.15
C PRO A 675 -5.72 33.57 23.42
N SER A 676 -6.81 33.98 24.06
CA SER A 676 -8.16 33.99 23.46
C SER A 676 -8.24 34.85 22.17
N SER A 677 -7.35 35.84 22.04
CA SER A 677 -7.15 36.63 20.81
C SER A 677 -6.78 35.81 19.57
N ARG A 678 -6.28 34.58 19.73
CA ARG A 678 -6.04 33.61 18.66
C ARG A 678 -7.23 32.68 18.50
N PHE A 679 -7.49 31.88 19.53
CA PHE A 679 -8.66 31.02 19.66
C PHE A 679 -8.83 30.60 21.12
N ASN A 680 -10.04 30.21 21.49
CA ASN A 680 -10.31 29.67 22.81
C ASN A 680 -9.77 28.23 22.91
N ILE A 681 -8.68 28.03 23.64
CA ILE A 681 -8.02 26.72 23.76
C ILE A 681 -8.89 25.67 24.47
N ASP A 682 -9.82 26.07 25.35
CA ASP A 682 -10.71 25.13 26.05
C ASP A 682 -11.61 24.33 25.11
N ASP A 683 -11.98 24.94 23.98
CA ASP A 683 -12.81 24.28 22.96
C ASP A 683 -12.05 23.15 22.25
N TYR A 684 -10.72 23.15 22.30
CA TYR A 684 -9.86 22.24 21.55
C TYR A 684 -8.92 21.41 22.42
N TYR A 685 -8.87 21.64 23.73
CA TYR A 685 -7.98 20.90 24.61
C TYR A 685 -8.56 19.56 25.06
N ASP A 686 -7.70 18.55 25.11
CA ASP A 686 -7.92 17.30 25.84
C ASP A 686 -6.56 16.74 26.28
N PRO A 687 -6.36 16.37 27.56
CA PRO A 687 -5.10 15.81 28.02
C PRO A 687 -4.74 14.48 27.34
N TYR A 688 -5.71 13.75 26.77
CA TYR A 688 -5.47 12.52 26.02
C TYR A 688 -5.04 12.83 24.57
N PRO A 689 -3.78 12.51 24.17
CA PRO A 689 -3.24 12.92 22.87
C PRO A 689 -4.01 12.40 21.66
N LEU A 690 -4.74 11.28 21.79
CA LEU A 690 -5.51 10.67 20.71
C LEU A 690 -6.99 11.08 20.68
N ALA A 691 -7.44 11.96 21.59
CA ALA A 691 -8.83 12.43 21.61
C ALA A 691 -9.24 13.09 20.27
N PRO A 692 -10.32 12.65 19.60
CA PRO A 692 -10.67 13.15 18.26
C PRO A 692 -10.85 14.67 18.20
N GLY A 693 -10.18 15.33 17.26
CA GLY A 693 -10.31 16.78 17.06
C GLY A 693 -9.70 17.67 18.16
N LYS A 694 -8.97 17.10 19.12
CA LYS A 694 -8.39 17.81 20.27
C LYS A 694 -6.86 17.87 20.24
N THR A 695 -6.28 18.87 20.89
CA THR A 695 -4.85 19.03 21.16
C THR A 695 -4.55 18.82 22.64
N HIS A 696 -3.42 18.19 22.97
CA HIS A 696 -2.95 18.02 24.34
C HIS A 696 -1.97 19.13 24.77
N SER A 697 -1.75 20.14 23.93
CA SER A 697 -0.87 21.27 24.22
C SER A 697 -1.67 22.56 24.27
N ARG A 698 -1.54 23.30 25.37
CA ARG A 698 -2.25 24.58 25.62
C ARG A 698 -1.39 25.82 25.51
N PHE A 699 -0.09 25.63 25.27
CA PHE A 699 0.89 26.69 25.37
C PHE A 699 1.49 27.05 24.00
N GLY A 700 2.03 28.26 23.91
CA GLY A 700 2.73 28.76 22.73
C GLY A 700 3.54 30.01 23.01
N GLY A 701 4.47 30.32 22.11
CA GLY A 701 5.09 31.65 22.07
C GLY A 701 4.31 32.55 21.12
N PHE A 702 3.96 33.76 21.55
CA PHE A 702 3.14 34.69 20.77
C PHE A 702 3.80 36.05 20.67
N ILE A 703 3.58 36.72 19.53
CA ILE A 703 3.91 38.13 19.35
C ILE A 703 2.63 38.96 19.24
N GLU A 704 2.74 40.26 19.43
CA GLU A 704 1.59 41.15 19.33
C GLU A 704 1.11 41.28 17.87
N LEU A 705 -0.20 41.23 17.67
CA LEU A 705 -0.81 41.49 16.37
C LEU A 705 -0.88 43.00 16.14
N PRO A 706 -0.62 43.48 14.91
CA PRO A 706 -0.75 44.90 14.60
C PRO A 706 -2.23 45.30 14.51
N GLU A 707 -2.80 45.78 15.63
CA GLU A 707 -4.16 46.32 15.67
C GLU A 707 -4.30 47.60 14.85
N ASN A 708 -3.30 48.49 14.91
CA ASN A 708 -3.27 49.78 14.20
C ASN A 708 -2.16 49.82 13.15
N PHE A 709 -2.37 49.16 12.02
CA PHE A 709 -1.41 49.20 10.90
C PHE A 709 -1.40 50.59 10.23
N PRO A 710 -0.23 51.26 10.09
CA PRO A 710 -0.13 52.64 9.60
C PRO A 710 -0.33 52.69 8.08
N CYS A 711 -1.59 52.63 7.66
CA CYS A 711 -2.01 52.52 6.27
C CYS A 711 -1.37 53.58 5.36
N ASP A 712 -1.34 54.84 5.80
CA ASP A 712 -0.80 55.96 5.03
C ASP A 712 0.70 55.84 4.79
N ALA A 713 1.46 55.34 5.77
CA ALA A 713 2.89 55.09 5.63
C ALA A 713 3.20 54.03 4.57
N PHE A 714 2.23 53.18 4.24
CA PHE A 714 2.36 52.13 3.23
C PHE A 714 1.56 52.42 1.93
N GLY A 715 0.91 53.59 1.82
CA GLY A 715 0.06 53.93 0.68
C GLY A 715 -1.15 53.00 0.51
N LEU A 716 -1.62 52.40 1.62
CA LEU A 716 -2.73 51.45 1.62
C LEU A 716 -4.00 52.11 2.14
N LYS A 717 -5.16 51.70 1.60
CA LYS A 717 -6.46 52.12 2.17
C LYS A 717 -6.79 51.23 3.38
N PRO A 718 -7.47 51.73 4.43
CA PRO A 718 -7.83 50.93 5.61
C PRO A 718 -8.55 49.62 5.28
N ARG A 719 -9.47 49.64 4.30
CA ARG A 719 -10.18 48.45 3.81
C ARG A 719 -9.26 47.36 3.24
N VAL A 720 -8.11 47.73 2.68
CA VAL A 720 -7.12 46.78 2.15
C VAL A 720 -6.35 46.17 3.32
N ALA A 721 -5.89 47.01 4.26
CA ALA A 721 -5.19 46.54 5.45
C ALA A 721 -6.05 45.59 6.29
N ASN A 722 -7.36 45.80 6.39
CA ASN A 722 -8.27 44.90 7.10
C ASN A 722 -8.40 43.51 6.45
N ALA A 723 -8.15 43.41 5.14
CA ALA A 723 -8.18 42.13 4.41
C ALA A 723 -6.82 41.42 4.37
N MET A 724 -5.74 42.08 4.80
CA MET A 724 -4.38 41.52 4.75
C MET A 724 -4.09 40.58 5.92
N ASP A 725 -3.45 39.46 5.61
CA ASP A 725 -2.81 38.60 6.60
C ASP A 725 -1.92 39.45 7.54
N PRO A 726 -2.08 39.35 8.87
CA PRO A 726 -1.21 40.02 9.84
C PRO A 726 0.28 39.81 9.59
N GLN A 727 0.68 38.66 9.04
CA GLN A 727 2.06 38.36 8.66
C GLN A 727 2.59 39.34 7.61
N GLN A 728 1.78 39.71 6.62
CA GLN A 728 2.16 40.69 5.59
C GLN A 728 2.43 42.07 6.20
N LYS A 729 1.62 42.46 7.20
CA LYS A 729 1.78 43.74 7.90
C LYS A 729 3.09 43.79 8.69
N ILE A 730 3.40 42.72 9.40
CA ILE A 730 4.62 42.63 10.22
C ILE A 730 5.86 42.65 9.35
N VAL A 731 5.90 41.87 8.27
CA VAL A 731 7.03 41.86 7.33
C VAL A 731 7.23 43.24 6.70
N LEU A 732 6.15 43.93 6.31
CA LEU A 732 6.24 45.30 5.77
C LEU A 732 6.82 46.29 6.79
N MET A 733 6.34 46.26 8.03
CA MET A 733 6.85 47.14 9.10
C MET A 733 8.31 46.86 9.45
N GLN A 734 8.70 45.60 9.60
CA GLN A 734 10.09 45.23 9.88
C GLN A 734 11.02 45.60 8.72
N THR A 735 10.60 45.33 7.47
CA THR A 735 11.39 45.75 6.29
C THR A 735 11.58 47.25 6.29
N LYS A 736 10.52 48.03 6.51
CA LYS A 736 10.59 49.50 6.57
C LYS A 736 11.62 49.95 7.61
N ARG A 737 11.52 49.48 8.85
CA ARG A 737 12.45 49.86 9.94
C ARG A 737 13.89 49.49 9.63
N MET A 738 14.11 48.29 9.08
CA MET A 738 15.45 47.82 8.72
C MET A 738 16.08 48.68 7.62
N LEU A 739 15.31 49.00 6.57
CA LEU A 739 15.78 49.84 5.45
C LEU A 739 15.99 51.30 5.87
N GLU A 740 15.07 51.88 6.66
CA GLU A 740 15.21 53.25 7.18
C GLU A 740 16.45 53.39 8.07
N LYS A 741 16.71 52.40 8.93
CA LYS A 741 17.89 52.40 9.80
C LYS A 741 19.20 52.37 9.01
N LEU A 742 19.24 51.70 7.86
CA LEU A 742 20.44 51.60 7.03
C LEU A 742 20.60 52.81 6.09
N SER A 743 19.52 53.37 5.55
CA SER A 743 19.56 54.47 4.59
C SER A 743 20.03 55.82 5.17
N GLY A 744 19.89 56.03 6.48
CA GLY A 744 20.15 57.32 7.11
C GLY A 744 19.39 58.46 6.41
N ALA A 745 20.09 59.55 6.07
CA ALA A 745 19.48 60.74 5.45
C ALA A 745 18.93 60.51 4.03
N GLN A 746 19.35 59.47 3.31
CA GLN A 746 18.87 59.17 1.95
C GLN A 746 17.44 58.60 1.96
N GLY A 747 16.96 58.11 3.10
CA GLY A 747 15.61 57.57 3.26
C GLY A 747 15.31 56.34 2.39
N LEU A 748 14.02 56.02 2.24
CA LEU A 748 13.58 54.84 1.50
C LEU A 748 13.78 54.95 -0.02
N GLU A 749 13.94 56.16 -0.56
CA GLU A 749 14.11 56.39 -2.00
C GLU A 749 15.36 55.73 -2.57
N LYS A 750 16.42 55.52 -1.76
CA LYS A 750 17.62 54.74 -2.14
C LYS A 750 17.29 53.34 -2.68
N TRP A 751 16.19 52.74 -2.23
CA TRP A 751 15.84 51.35 -2.53
C TRP A 751 14.98 51.19 -3.77
N ARG A 752 14.31 52.25 -4.23
CA ARG A 752 13.43 52.18 -5.41
C ARG A 752 14.25 51.95 -6.68
N GLY A 753 13.84 50.98 -7.49
CA GLY A 753 14.56 50.56 -8.70
C GLY A 753 15.85 49.79 -8.42
N SER A 754 16.18 49.52 -7.15
CA SER A 754 17.37 48.74 -6.81
C SER A 754 17.15 47.26 -7.12
N LYS A 755 18.21 46.56 -7.52
CA LYS A 755 18.23 45.09 -7.65
C LYS A 755 18.30 44.41 -6.27
N THR A 756 17.35 44.73 -5.40
CA THR A 756 17.24 44.14 -4.07
C THR A 756 16.29 42.94 -4.12
N GLY A 757 16.79 41.75 -3.77
CA GLY A 757 15.97 40.54 -3.67
C GLY A 757 15.25 40.39 -2.33
N VAL A 758 14.19 39.59 -2.28
CA VAL A 758 13.37 39.29 -1.10
C VAL A 758 13.17 37.77 -1.00
N PHE A 759 13.70 37.15 0.05
CA PHE A 759 13.68 35.70 0.26
C PHE A 759 13.09 35.39 1.62
N LEU A 760 11.88 34.86 1.68
CA LEU A 760 11.16 34.68 2.95
C LEU A 760 10.72 33.24 3.17
N GLY A 761 11.07 32.68 4.32
CA GLY A 761 10.47 31.44 4.82
C GLY A 761 9.06 31.69 5.38
N GLY A 762 8.07 30.93 4.92
CA GLY A 762 6.68 31.04 5.39
C GLY A 762 6.11 29.72 5.90
N GLY A 763 5.30 29.79 6.96
CA GLY A 763 4.67 28.64 7.60
C GLY A 763 3.37 28.16 6.92
N PHE A 764 2.50 27.57 7.75
CA PHE A 764 1.14 27.19 7.36
C PHE A 764 0.31 28.45 7.01
N SER A 765 -0.68 28.27 6.14
CA SER A 765 -1.57 29.37 5.71
C SER A 765 -2.73 29.55 6.68
N ASP A 766 -2.43 29.78 7.96
CA ASP A 766 -3.40 29.89 9.06
C ASP A 766 -4.47 30.94 8.77
N PHE A 767 -4.08 32.09 8.24
CA PHE A 767 -5.01 33.17 7.90
C PHE A 767 -5.99 32.77 6.79
N MET A 768 -5.54 32.01 5.80
CA MET A 768 -6.41 31.47 4.75
C MET A 768 -7.45 30.52 5.35
N ILE A 769 -7.05 29.63 6.26
CA ILE A 769 -7.95 28.72 6.97
C ILE A 769 -8.96 29.52 7.81
N GLN A 770 -8.49 30.51 8.56
CA GLN A 770 -9.32 31.39 9.37
C GLN A 770 -10.40 32.09 8.54
N LEU A 771 -10.02 32.70 7.41
CA LEU A 771 -10.96 33.42 6.55
C LEU A 771 -11.95 32.49 5.87
N ILE A 772 -11.52 31.34 5.34
CA ILE A 772 -12.43 30.37 4.70
C ILE A 772 -13.48 29.86 5.69
N LYS A 773 -13.12 29.70 6.97
CA LYS A 773 -14.06 29.29 8.03
C LYS A 773 -14.99 30.41 8.48
N ALA A 774 -14.48 31.63 8.60
CA ALA A 774 -15.19 32.72 9.27
C ALA A 774 -15.97 33.64 8.31
N LEU A 775 -15.58 33.74 7.03
CA LEU A 775 -16.20 34.68 6.09
C LEU A 775 -17.18 33.97 5.14
N PRO A 776 -18.47 34.33 5.17
CA PRO A 776 -19.42 34.00 4.12
C PRO A 776 -18.91 34.47 2.75
N LEU A 777 -19.18 33.69 1.69
CA LEU A 777 -18.74 34.03 0.33
C LEU A 777 -19.20 35.42 -0.13
N GLU A 778 -20.38 35.86 0.31
CA GLU A 778 -20.93 37.20 0.05
C GLU A 778 -20.13 38.36 0.67
N LYS A 779 -19.29 38.09 1.68
CA LYS A 779 -18.40 39.09 2.29
C LYS A 779 -17.02 39.14 1.63
N ILE A 780 -16.74 38.25 0.67
CA ILE A 780 -15.52 38.28 -0.13
C ILE A 780 -15.53 39.53 -1.01
N ASN A 781 -14.43 40.27 -0.99
CA ASN A 781 -14.25 41.48 -1.79
C ASN A 781 -12.96 41.38 -2.63
N PRO A 782 -12.69 42.33 -3.53
CA PRO A 782 -11.51 42.28 -4.41
C PRO A 782 -10.16 42.19 -3.69
N TYR A 783 -10.08 42.52 -2.40
CA TYR A 783 -8.87 42.46 -1.60
C TYR A 783 -8.69 41.12 -0.85
N SER A 784 -9.75 40.33 -0.69
CA SER A 784 -9.72 39.08 0.09
C SER A 784 -8.72 38.07 -0.49
N GLY A 785 -8.72 37.86 -1.81
CA GLY A 785 -7.83 36.90 -2.47
C GLY A 785 -6.36 37.25 -2.30
N ILE A 786 -5.98 38.51 -2.59
CA ILE A 786 -4.60 38.98 -2.45
C ILE A 786 -4.19 39.11 -0.97
N GLY A 787 -5.15 39.32 -0.07
CA GLY A 787 -4.95 39.41 1.36
C GLY A 787 -4.56 38.08 2.02
N MET A 788 -5.11 36.96 1.54
CA MET A 788 -4.82 35.61 2.05
C MET A 788 -3.77 34.83 1.26
N ALA A 789 -3.34 35.33 0.11
CA ALA A 789 -2.36 34.66 -0.73
C ALA A 789 -0.96 34.72 -0.11
N ASP A 790 -0.32 33.55 0.07
CA ASP A 790 1.01 33.47 0.69
C ASP A 790 2.08 34.26 -0.12
N PHE A 791 2.00 34.26 -1.45
CA PHE A 791 2.97 34.96 -2.31
C PHE A 791 2.97 36.49 -2.07
N SER A 792 1.88 37.03 -1.50
CA SER A 792 1.79 38.44 -1.14
C SER A 792 2.78 38.84 -0.05
N LEU A 793 3.30 37.91 0.75
CA LEU A 793 4.33 38.19 1.75
C LEU A 793 5.60 38.81 1.14
N VAL A 794 6.08 38.24 0.03
CA VAL A 794 7.26 38.78 -0.68
C VAL A 794 6.86 39.81 -1.73
N GLY A 795 5.72 39.60 -2.40
CA GLY A 795 5.24 40.50 -3.46
C GLY A 795 4.91 41.90 -2.96
N ARG A 796 4.30 42.04 -1.78
CA ARG A 796 3.98 43.36 -1.21
C ARG A 796 5.22 44.12 -0.77
N VAL A 797 6.23 43.42 -0.26
CA VAL A 797 7.52 44.03 0.11
C VAL A 797 8.18 44.60 -1.14
N ALA A 798 8.38 43.75 -2.16
CA ALA A 798 9.00 44.19 -3.41
C ALA A 798 8.22 45.35 -4.06
N TYR A 799 6.89 45.23 -4.14
CA TYR A 799 6.02 46.25 -4.71
C TYR A 799 6.10 47.59 -3.95
N HIS A 800 5.99 47.55 -2.62
CA HIS A 800 5.88 48.77 -1.83
C HIS A 800 7.18 49.59 -1.85
N PHE A 801 8.32 48.93 -1.66
CA PHE A 801 9.64 49.58 -1.65
C PHE A 801 10.26 49.72 -3.05
N GLY A 802 9.59 49.23 -4.11
CA GLY A 802 10.07 49.33 -5.49
C GLY A 802 11.33 48.50 -5.75
N LEU A 803 11.42 47.30 -5.17
CA LEU A 803 12.58 46.42 -5.29
C LEU A 803 12.45 45.57 -6.56
N GLU A 804 13.49 45.54 -7.39
CA GLU A 804 13.49 44.89 -8.71
C GLU A 804 14.31 43.59 -8.75
N GLY A 805 14.77 43.10 -7.60
CA GLY A 805 15.44 41.80 -7.49
C GLY A 805 14.46 40.61 -7.35
N PRO A 806 14.97 39.36 -7.24
CA PRO A 806 14.15 38.16 -7.10
C PRO A 806 13.28 38.21 -5.83
N ALA A 807 12.00 37.85 -5.92
CA ALA A 807 11.09 37.74 -4.78
C ALA A 807 10.57 36.30 -4.62
N MET A 808 11.05 35.59 -3.59
CA MET A 808 10.77 34.16 -3.40
C MET A 808 10.27 33.83 -2.00
N LEU A 809 9.09 33.20 -1.95
CA LEU A 809 8.58 32.55 -0.76
C LEU A 809 9.05 31.09 -0.73
N ILE A 810 9.63 30.66 0.39
CA ILE A 810 10.25 29.34 0.56
C ILE A 810 9.50 28.56 1.64
N LYS A 811 9.15 27.31 1.34
CA LYS A 811 8.46 26.38 2.25
C LYS A 811 9.19 25.04 2.33
N THR A 812 10.09 24.91 3.29
CA THR A 812 10.78 23.66 3.65
C THR A 812 10.50 23.27 5.10
N ALA A 813 9.28 23.54 5.59
CA ALA A 813 8.88 23.39 6.99
C ALA A 813 9.80 24.17 7.94
N CYS A 814 10.31 23.54 9.01
CA CYS A 814 11.08 24.21 10.06
C CYS A 814 12.43 24.81 9.59
N SER A 815 12.96 24.38 8.44
CA SER A 815 14.19 24.94 7.86
C SER A 815 13.97 26.17 6.97
N SER A 816 12.71 26.58 6.71
CA SER A 816 12.36 27.53 5.64
C SER A 816 13.16 28.84 5.66
N SER A 817 13.25 29.51 6.81
CA SER A 817 13.95 30.79 6.93
C SER A 817 15.45 30.70 6.71
N LEU A 818 16.11 29.65 7.19
CA LEU A 818 17.55 29.49 6.98
C LEU A 818 17.86 29.04 5.54
N VAL A 819 16.97 28.26 4.91
CA VAL A 819 17.03 28.03 3.46
C VAL A 819 16.82 29.34 2.67
N ALA A 820 15.97 30.25 3.15
CA ALA A 820 15.79 31.56 2.51
C ALA A 820 17.06 32.42 2.55
N VAL A 821 17.76 32.45 3.68
CA VAL A 821 19.09 33.08 3.79
C VAL A 821 20.10 32.40 2.85
N HIS A 822 20.05 31.07 2.72
CA HIS A 822 20.94 30.34 1.81
C HIS A 822 20.71 30.77 0.35
N GLN A 823 19.45 30.85 -0.08
CA GLN A 823 19.10 31.25 -1.44
C GLN A 823 19.44 32.72 -1.72
N ALA A 824 19.22 33.61 -0.75
CA ALA A 824 19.64 35.01 -0.86
C ALA A 824 21.16 35.14 -1.04
N MET A 825 21.94 34.40 -0.25
CA MET A 825 23.40 34.32 -0.42
C MET A 825 23.79 33.78 -1.80
N ARG A 826 23.07 32.78 -2.35
CA ARG A 826 23.34 32.27 -3.71
C ARG A 826 23.09 33.36 -4.76
N ALA A 827 21.94 34.03 -4.71
CA ALA A 827 21.56 35.10 -5.64
C ALA A 827 22.56 36.28 -5.64
N LEU A 828 23.09 36.64 -4.47
CA LEU A 828 24.14 37.66 -4.35
C LEU A 828 25.44 37.22 -5.04
N GLN A 829 25.86 35.97 -4.84
CA GLN A 829 27.09 35.42 -5.44
C GLN A 829 26.97 35.16 -6.95
N THR A 830 25.74 35.03 -7.47
CA THR A 830 25.47 34.91 -8.91
C THR A 830 25.12 36.24 -9.56
N HIS A 831 25.12 37.34 -8.79
CA HIS A 831 24.71 38.68 -9.22
C HIS A 831 23.29 38.77 -9.79
N ASP A 832 22.39 37.87 -9.36
CA ASP A 832 20.95 38.01 -9.62
C ASP A 832 20.35 39.20 -8.85
N CYS A 833 21.02 39.61 -7.77
CA CYS A 833 20.74 40.82 -7.00
C CYS A 833 22.04 41.40 -6.42
N ASP A 834 22.01 42.67 -6.02
CA ASP A 834 23.13 43.35 -5.37
C ASP A 834 22.99 43.38 -3.85
N GLN A 835 21.74 43.33 -3.39
CA GLN A 835 21.37 43.31 -1.98
C GLN A 835 20.18 42.35 -1.81
N ALA A 836 20.02 41.72 -0.64
CA ALA A 836 18.93 40.78 -0.42
C ALA A 836 18.37 40.85 1.00
N ILE A 837 17.06 41.02 1.11
CA ILE A 837 16.31 40.83 2.36
C ILE A 837 16.01 39.34 2.48
N ALA A 838 16.43 38.72 3.57
CA ALA A 838 16.19 37.30 3.83
C ALA A 838 15.69 37.04 5.25
N GLY A 839 14.87 36.02 5.45
CA GLY A 839 14.41 35.66 6.79
C GLY A 839 13.20 34.75 6.79
N GLY A 840 12.31 34.92 7.77
CA GLY A 840 11.04 34.21 7.77
C GLY A 840 10.03 34.70 8.79
N ILE A 841 8.80 34.24 8.63
CA ILE A 841 7.67 34.54 9.50
C ILE A 841 6.82 33.30 9.76
N ASN A 842 6.32 33.18 10.99
CA ASN A 842 5.38 32.14 11.41
C ASN A 842 4.34 32.71 12.37
N PHE A 843 3.09 32.28 12.22
CA PHE A 843 1.96 32.70 13.06
C PHE A 843 1.06 31.52 13.43
N ILE A 844 0.33 31.67 14.53
CA ILE A 844 -0.62 30.68 15.05
C ILE A 844 -1.98 31.37 15.18
N LEU A 845 -2.84 31.23 14.16
CA LEU A 845 -4.16 31.89 14.16
C LEU A 845 -5.33 30.91 14.33
N VAL A 846 -5.11 29.62 14.11
CA VAL A 846 -6.17 28.62 14.12
C VAL A 846 -5.77 27.35 14.89
N PRO A 847 -6.73 26.68 15.56
CA PRO A 847 -6.46 25.49 16.37
C PRO A 847 -6.14 24.23 15.54
N GLU A 848 -6.59 24.17 14.28
CA GLU A 848 -6.49 22.98 13.42
C GLU A 848 -5.05 22.47 13.31
N ILE A 849 -4.08 23.38 13.18
CA ILE A 849 -2.68 23.01 13.03
C ILE A 849 -2.14 22.43 14.36
N ASN A 850 -2.53 22.97 15.52
CA ASN A 850 -2.18 22.38 16.83
C ASN A 850 -2.74 20.97 16.97
N VAL A 851 -3.98 20.75 16.52
CA VAL A 851 -4.62 19.42 16.54
C VAL A 851 -3.86 18.46 15.61
N CYS A 852 -3.56 18.85 14.38
CA CYS A 852 -2.79 18.02 13.44
C CYS A 852 -1.41 17.64 14.01
N LEU A 853 -0.68 18.59 14.57
CA LEU A 853 0.64 18.35 15.14
C LEU A 853 0.59 17.50 16.42
N THR A 854 -0.47 17.63 17.21
CA THR A 854 -0.77 16.72 18.32
C THR A 854 -0.94 15.28 17.82
N LYS A 855 -1.75 15.06 16.77
CA LYS A 855 -1.96 13.71 16.21
C LYS A 855 -0.70 13.13 15.58
N GLY A 856 0.21 13.99 15.12
CA GLY A 856 1.54 13.58 14.66
C GLY A 856 2.54 13.29 15.79
N GLY A 857 2.19 13.54 17.06
CA GLY A 857 3.09 13.32 18.20
C GLY A 857 4.20 14.37 18.34
N PHE A 858 4.07 15.54 17.69
CA PHE A 858 5.12 16.55 17.66
C PHE A 858 5.16 17.46 18.89
N LEU A 859 4.01 17.66 19.54
CA LEU A 859 3.86 18.70 20.56
C LEU A 859 4.13 18.19 21.97
N SER A 860 4.84 18.99 22.77
CA SER A 860 4.98 18.78 24.20
C SER A 860 3.66 19.09 24.92
N ALA A 861 3.23 18.17 25.79
CA ALA A 861 2.07 18.35 26.66
C ALA A 861 2.27 19.50 27.65
N GLU A 862 3.49 19.64 28.16
CA GLU A 862 3.91 20.67 29.11
C GLU A 862 4.21 22.01 28.42
N GLY A 863 4.22 22.01 27.07
CA GLY A 863 4.39 23.23 26.31
C GLY A 863 5.79 23.83 26.45
N ARG A 864 6.85 23.02 26.53
CA ARG A 864 8.24 23.49 26.55
C ARG A 864 9.12 22.66 25.63
N CYS A 865 10.07 23.31 24.95
CA CYS A 865 11.13 22.62 24.22
C CYS A 865 12.26 22.29 25.19
N LYS A 866 12.26 21.08 25.76
CA LYS A 866 13.27 20.65 26.74
C LYS A 866 14.49 20.06 26.04
N THR A 867 15.16 20.90 25.27
CA THR A 867 16.19 20.44 24.32
C THR A 867 17.34 19.72 25.01
N PHE A 868 17.67 18.52 24.51
CA PHE A 868 18.71 17.60 25.01
C PHE A 868 18.48 17.07 26.44
N ASP A 869 17.34 17.37 27.06
CA ASP A 869 16.99 16.89 28.40
C ASP A 869 16.43 15.46 28.38
N ALA A 870 16.59 14.71 29.47
CA ALA A 870 16.02 13.39 29.64
C ALA A 870 14.48 13.36 29.55
N SER A 871 13.81 14.47 29.88
CA SER A 871 12.35 14.61 29.87
C SER A 871 11.79 15.27 28.60
N ALA A 872 12.61 15.38 27.54
CA ALA A 872 12.22 15.88 26.23
C ALA A 872 11.04 15.08 25.63
N ASN A 873 9.92 15.74 25.37
CA ASN A 873 8.67 15.09 24.95
C ASN A 873 7.94 15.80 23.79
N GLY A 874 8.66 16.58 22.98
CA GLY A 874 8.11 17.34 21.87
C GLY A 874 8.46 18.82 21.94
N TYR A 875 8.04 19.58 20.94
CA TYR A 875 8.23 21.03 20.91
C TYR A 875 6.95 21.78 21.27
N VAL A 876 7.07 23.05 21.62
CA VAL A 876 5.93 23.98 21.74
C VAL A 876 5.93 24.92 20.55
N ARG A 877 4.77 25.11 19.90
CA ARG A 877 4.67 26.00 18.73
C ARG A 877 4.93 27.44 19.14
N SER A 878 5.42 28.25 18.21
CA SER A 878 5.67 29.66 18.45
C SER A 878 5.50 30.52 17.21
N GLU A 879 5.12 31.77 17.43
CA GLU A 879 5.12 32.82 16.44
C GLU A 879 6.48 33.53 16.39
N GLY A 880 6.75 34.25 15.30
CA GLY A 880 7.94 35.08 15.23
C GLY A 880 8.27 35.50 13.82
N CYS A 881 8.92 36.65 13.68
CA CYS A 881 9.44 37.16 12.43
C CYS A 881 10.84 37.71 12.64
N GLY A 882 11.78 37.28 11.80
CA GLY A 882 13.12 37.85 11.74
C GLY A 882 13.53 38.08 10.30
N LEU A 883 14.23 39.18 10.06
CA LEU A 883 14.76 39.59 8.77
C LEU A 883 16.22 40.03 8.91
N VAL A 884 17.03 39.68 7.91
CA VAL A 884 18.40 40.17 7.71
C VAL A 884 18.50 40.81 6.34
N LEU A 885 19.31 41.86 6.23
CA LEU A 885 19.72 42.43 4.95
C LEU A 885 21.15 41.99 4.66
N LEU A 886 21.34 41.43 3.48
CA LEU A 886 22.56 40.79 3.03
C LEU A 886 23.15 41.52 1.84
N LYS A 887 24.47 41.64 1.82
CA LYS A 887 25.25 42.16 0.69
C LYS A 887 26.50 41.30 0.48
N ARG A 888 27.07 41.33 -0.72
CA ARG A 888 28.45 40.84 -0.90
C ARG A 888 29.36 41.63 0.05
N TYR A 889 30.29 40.93 0.70
CA TYR A 889 31.13 41.51 1.75
C TYR A 889 31.93 42.72 1.27
N GLU A 890 32.53 42.61 0.08
CA GLU A 890 33.30 43.72 -0.52
C GLU A 890 32.41 44.93 -0.86
N ASP A 891 31.18 44.70 -1.31
CA ASP A 891 30.23 45.80 -1.58
C ASP A 891 29.80 46.51 -0.30
N ALA A 892 29.62 45.77 0.80
CA ALA A 892 29.33 46.35 2.11
C ALA A 892 30.50 47.21 2.61
N LEU A 893 31.75 46.76 2.44
CA LEU A 893 32.92 47.55 2.77
C LEU A 893 33.04 48.81 1.91
N ASN A 894 32.88 48.68 0.59
CA ASN A 894 33.00 49.78 -0.35
C ASN A 894 31.93 50.87 -0.13
N GLU A 895 30.72 50.48 0.25
CA GLU A 895 29.63 51.42 0.56
C GLU A 895 29.67 51.96 2.00
N GLY A 896 30.60 51.47 2.83
CA GLY A 896 30.71 51.86 4.23
C GLY A 896 29.52 51.40 5.07
N ASP A 897 28.87 50.30 4.69
CA ASP A 897 27.76 49.74 5.45
C ASP A 897 28.25 49.16 6.79
N PRO A 898 27.44 49.22 7.86
CA PRO A 898 27.71 48.47 9.08
C PRO A 898 27.72 46.97 8.76
N ILE A 899 28.69 46.22 9.29
CA ILE A 899 28.75 44.76 9.17
C ILE A 899 28.53 44.15 10.55
N LEU A 900 27.41 43.44 10.71
CA LEU A 900 27.01 42.81 11.97
C LEU A 900 27.67 41.44 12.17
N ALA A 901 27.84 40.69 11.08
CA ALA A 901 28.57 39.42 11.00
C ALA A 901 28.76 39.07 9.52
N VAL A 902 29.63 38.08 9.24
CA VAL A 902 29.90 37.62 7.88
C VAL A 902 29.51 36.15 7.75
N ILE A 903 28.68 35.82 6.77
CA ILE A 903 28.35 34.43 6.41
C ILE A 903 29.47 33.91 5.52
N MET A 904 30.26 32.99 6.05
CA MET A 904 31.40 32.39 5.37
C MET A 904 30.97 31.33 4.37
N SER A 905 29.99 30.52 4.75
CA SER A 905 29.44 29.48 3.89
C SER A 905 28.09 29.01 4.40
N SER A 906 27.39 28.27 3.54
CA SER A 906 26.36 27.34 4.01
C SER A 906 26.21 26.14 3.09
N ALA A 907 25.57 25.10 3.63
CA ALA A 907 25.22 23.89 2.92
C ALA A 907 23.75 23.54 3.17
N ILE A 908 23.13 22.96 2.15
CA ILE A 908 21.79 22.37 2.23
C ILE A 908 21.84 20.96 1.67
N ASN A 909 21.08 20.04 2.26
CA ASN A 909 20.87 18.69 1.71
C ASN A 909 19.51 18.12 2.13
N GLN A 910 19.30 16.82 1.86
CA GLN A 910 18.07 16.09 2.15
C GLN A 910 18.38 14.77 2.84
N ASP A 911 17.50 14.36 3.76
CA ASP A 911 17.61 13.09 4.49
C ASP A 911 17.46 11.87 3.59
N GLY A 912 16.77 12.01 2.44
CA GLY A 912 16.53 10.93 1.50
C GLY A 912 15.59 9.87 2.08
N ALA A 913 15.78 8.60 1.70
CA ALA A 913 15.06 7.50 2.33
C ALA A 913 15.61 7.27 3.75
N SER A 914 14.81 7.56 4.78
CA SER A 914 15.09 7.34 6.20
C SER A 914 14.02 6.43 6.84
N ASN A 915 14.03 6.25 8.17
CA ASN A 915 13.09 5.39 8.92
C ASN A 915 11.64 5.93 8.96
N GLY A 916 11.31 6.94 8.14
CA GLY A 916 9.99 7.54 7.99
C GLY A 916 10.15 8.97 7.46
N LEU A 917 9.13 9.51 6.78
CA LEU A 917 9.19 10.87 6.20
C LEU A 917 9.60 11.94 7.22
N THR A 918 9.23 11.74 8.49
CA THR A 918 9.44 12.68 9.58
C THR A 918 10.60 12.32 10.51
N ALA A 919 11.32 11.22 10.22
CA ALA A 919 12.45 10.75 11.01
C ALA A 919 13.75 11.40 10.51
N PRO A 920 14.50 12.11 11.38
CA PRO A 920 15.74 12.77 10.98
C PRO A 920 16.84 11.76 10.65
N ASN A 921 17.82 12.17 9.84
CA ASN A 921 18.97 11.35 9.46
C ASN A 921 20.30 12.00 9.88
N GLY A 922 20.93 11.48 10.93
CA GLY A 922 22.18 12.04 11.46
C GLY A 922 23.35 11.98 10.47
N HIS A 923 23.41 10.99 9.57
CA HIS A 923 24.45 10.94 8.55
C HIS A 923 24.30 12.06 7.52
N SER A 924 23.05 12.45 7.20
CA SER A 924 22.78 13.63 6.37
C SER A 924 23.12 14.93 7.09
N GLN A 925 22.90 15.02 8.41
CA GLN A 925 23.34 16.16 9.22
C GLN A 925 24.86 16.31 9.23
N ILE A 926 25.61 15.22 9.47
CA ILE A 926 27.08 15.19 9.40
C ILE A 926 27.59 15.70 8.05
N LYS A 927 27.05 15.18 6.94
CA LYS A 927 27.40 15.63 5.59
C LYS A 927 27.10 17.12 5.37
N CYS A 928 26.00 17.61 5.92
CA CYS A 928 25.63 19.01 5.84
C CYS A 928 26.65 19.89 6.59
N TYR A 929 27.04 19.50 7.81
CA TYR A 929 28.05 20.19 8.62
C TYR A 929 29.40 20.23 7.92
N GLN A 930 29.89 19.07 7.48
CA GLN A 930 31.17 18.94 6.76
C GLN A 930 31.18 19.79 5.49
N ALA A 931 30.13 19.74 4.68
CA ALA A 931 30.06 20.52 3.45
C ALA A 931 30.09 22.04 3.70
N ALA A 932 29.51 22.52 4.80
CA ALA A 932 29.59 23.94 5.16
C ALA A 932 31.02 24.31 5.61
N LEU A 933 31.62 23.50 6.50
CA LEU A 933 32.99 23.71 6.97
C LEU A 933 34.02 23.68 5.83
N GLU A 934 33.91 22.71 4.93
CA GLU A 934 34.76 22.58 3.75
C GLU A 934 34.66 23.81 2.85
N LYS A 935 33.43 24.29 2.57
CA LYS A 935 33.22 25.50 1.76
C LYS A 935 33.76 26.76 2.44
N ALA A 936 33.72 26.82 3.77
CA ALA A 936 34.28 27.94 4.53
C ALA A 936 35.81 27.85 4.67
N ALA A 937 36.39 26.68 4.39
CA ALA A 937 37.78 26.36 4.70
C ALA A 937 38.15 26.58 6.19
N ILE A 938 37.21 26.25 7.09
CA ILE A 938 37.33 26.39 8.55
C ILE A 938 37.36 25.01 9.19
N ARG A 939 38.21 24.83 10.22
CA ARG A 939 38.27 23.54 10.94
C ARG A 939 37.15 23.48 11.97
N PRO A 940 36.59 22.29 12.26
CA PRO A 940 35.57 22.15 13.29
C PRO A 940 35.99 22.73 14.65
N GLN A 941 37.29 22.63 15.00
CA GLN A 941 37.84 23.14 16.26
C GLN A 941 37.87 24.67 16.36
N ASP A 942 37.76 25.39 15.23
CA ASP A 942 37.73 26.86 15.22
C ASP A 942 36.30 27.40 15.51
N ILE A 943 35.28 26.53 15.47
CA ILE A 943 33.90 26.85 15.88
C ILE A 943 33.78 26.72 17.40
N HIS A 944 33.38 27.80 18.07
CA HIS A 944 33.25 27.84 19.54
C HIS A 944 31.79 27.81 20.00
N PHE A 945 30.87 28.22 19.13
CA PHE A 945 29.44 28.18 19.40
C PHE A 945 28.68 27.58 18.21
N LEU A 946 27.75 26.67 18.50
CA LEU A 946 26.83 26.10 17.52
C LEU A 946 25.39 26.23 18.02
N GLU A 947 24.57 26.98 17.30
CA GLU A 947 23.13 27.02 17.51
C GLU A 947 22.46 25.83 16.82
N SER A 948 21.97 24.89 17.62
CA SER A 948 21.35 23.66 17.14
C SER A 948 19.93 23.88 16.61
N HIS A 949 19.42 22.90 15.86
CA HIS A 949 18.00 22.81 15.60
C HIS A 949 17.24 22.53 16.91
N GLY A 950 17.65 21.55 17.70
CA GLY A 950 17.32 21.45 19.12
C GLY A 950 15.83 21.47 19.43
N SER A 951 15.09 20.53 18.86
CA SER A 951 13.61 20.50 18.89
C SER A 951 12.99 20.18 20.24
N GLY A 952 13.72 19.61 21.21
CA GLY A 952 13.12 19.13 22.45
C GLY A 952 12.47 17.75 22.29
N THR A 953 12.92 16.96 21.32
CA THR A 953 12.47 15.58 21.11
C THR A 953 13.54 14.61 21.56
N GLN A 954 13.16 13.58 22.33
CA GLN A 954 14.12 12.64 22.90
C GLN A 954 15.02 11.99 21.84
N LEU A 955 14.48 11.62 20.69
CA LEU A 955 15.24 10.99 19.62
C LEU A 955 15.97 12.00 18.73
N GLY A 956 15.29 13.06 18.28
CA GLY A 956 15.87 14.04 17.36
C GLY A 956 17.05 14.78 17.97
N ASP A 957 16.93 15.14 19.25
CA ASP A 957 18.00 15.81 19.99
C ASP A 957 19.23 14.89 20.19
N ALA A 958 19.01 13.58 20.38
CA ALA A 958 20.11 12.62 20.49
C ALA A 958 20.86 12.43 19.16
N ILE A 959 20.11 12.31 18.05
CA ILE A 959 20.69 12.21 16.69
C ILE A 959 21.49 13.47 16.34
N GLU A 960 20.93 14.65 16.65
CA GLU A 960 21.61 15.91 16.38
C GLU A 960 22.89 16.06 17.21
N MET A 961 22.83 15.80 18.51
CA MET A 961 24.01 15.95 19.37
C MET A 961 25.15 15.01 18.94
N GLN A 962 24.83 13.78 18.53
CA GLN A 962 25.85 12.86 18.05
C GLN A 962 26.43 13.27 16.71
N SER A 963 25.61 13.82 15.82
CA SER A 963 26.08 14.41 14.57
C SER A 963 27.03 15.59 14.85
N ILE A 964 26.73 16.39 15.87
CA ILE A 964 27.61 17.47 16.36
C ILE A 964 28.91 16.89 16.91
N GLN A 965 28.86 15.90 17.80
CA GLN A 965 30.04 15.28 18.40
C GLN A 965 30.96 14.61 17.36
N ALA A 966 30.37 13.97 16.36
CA ALA A 966 31.09 13.31 15.26
C ALA A 966 31.89 14.30 14.38
N VAL A 967 31.46 15.55 14.27
CA VAL A 967 32.12 16.56 13.43
C VAL A 967 32.95 17.55 14.25
N TYR A 968 32.38 18.07 15.33
CA TYR A 968 32.92 19.21 16.06
C TYR A 968 33.72 18.86 17.30
N ASP A 969 33.56 17.66 17.85
CA ASP A 969 34.19 17.27 19.13
C ASP A 969 35.42 16.37 18.94
N GLN A 970 35.61 15.81 17.74
CA GLN A 970 36.75 14.97 17.41
C GLN A 970 38.08 15.68 17.67
N GLN A 971 38.92 15.09 18.53
CA GLN A 971 40.22 15.64 18.93
C GLN A 971 40.16 17.07 19.48
N ARG A 972 39.00 17.50 19.99
CA ARG A 972 38.84 18.82 20.61
C ARG A 972 39.54 18.82 21.96
N HIS A 973 40.41 19.79 22.18
CA HIS A 973 41.15 19.94 23.44
C HIS A 973 40.22 20.45 24.56
N VAL A 974 40.45 20.03 25.81
CA VAL A 974 39.62 20.40 26.98
C VAL A 974 39.52 21.91 27.23
N SER A 975 40.54 22.66 26.79
CA SER A 975 40.56 24.13 26.88
C SER A 975 39.80 24.84 25.75
N ASN A 976 39.40 24.12 24.70
CA ASN A 976 38.70 24.66 23.53
C ASN A 976 37.30 24.04 23.42
N LYS A 977 36.42 24.41 24.34
CA LYS A 977 35.06 23.87 24.46
C LYS A 977 34.17 24.32 23.31
N LEU A 978 33.28 23.44 22.84
CA LEU A 978 32.17 23.82 21.97
C LEU A 978 30.93 24.06 22.82
N TYR A 979 30.32 25.24 22.73
CA TYR A 979 29.04 25.52 23.36
C TYR A 979 27.90 25.30 22.37
N VAL A 980 26.90 24.51 22.76
CA VAL A 980 25.71 24.24 21.93
C VAL A 980 24.49 24.95 22.50
N GLY A 981 23.87 25.80 21.68
CA GLY A 981 22.68 26.55 22.04
C GLY A 981 21.40 25.98 21.45
N ALA A 982 20.26 26.25 22.09
CA ALA A 982 18.92 25.96 21.57
C ALA A 982 17.93 27.08 21.92
N VAL A 983 17.76 28.05 21.01
CA VAL A 983 16.86 29.21 21.13
C VAL A 983 15.42 28.81 21.40
N LYS A 984 15.02 27.62 20.92
CA LYS A 984 13.67 27.07 21.08
C LYS A 984 13.30 26.79 22.54
N SER A 985 14.28 26.60 23.42
CA SER A 985 14.04 26.46 24.86
C SER A 985 13.50 27.76 25.49
N VAL A 986 13.76 28.92 24.88
CA VAL A 986 13.36 30.23 25.40
C VAL A 986 12.06 30.72 24.77
N ILE A 987 11.99 30.65 23.43
CA ILE A 987 10.87 31.24 22.67
C ILE A 987 9.95 30.21 22.03
N GLY A 988 10.19 28.92 22.23
CA GLY A 988 9.48 27.84 21.54
C GLY A 988 9.95 27.67 20.10
N HIS A 989 9.30 26.77 19.38
CA HIS A 989 9.64 26.49 17.99
C HIS A 989 8.86 27.43 17.05
N CYS A 990 9.53 28.47 16.54
CA CYS A 990 8.95 29.39 15.56
C CYS A 990 8.79 28.79 14.14
N GLU A 991 8.69 27.45 14.02
CA GLU A 991 8.49 26.68 12.78
C GLU A 991 9.29 27.25 11.59
N ALA A 992 8.62 27.86 10.60
CA ALA A 992 9.28 28.41 9.41
C ALA A 992 10.28 29.54 9.71
N SER A 993 10.12 30.30 10.79
CA SER A 993 11.04 31.35 11.24
C SER A 993 12.03 30.90 12.33
N ALA A 994 12.09 29.61 12.66
CA ALA A 994 13.01 29.10 13.67
C ALA A 994 14.49 29.25 13.28
N GLY A 995 14.80 29.08 11.99
CA GLY A 995 16.16 29.21 11.48
C GLY A 995 16.72 30.64 11.61
N ILE A 996 15.91 31.65 11.29
CA ILE A 996 16.32 33.05 11.43
C ILE A 996 16.45 33.49 12.90
N ALA A 997 15.63 32.95 13.80
CA ALA A 997 15.80 33.17 15.25
C ALA A 997 17.16 32.66 15.74
N GLY A 998 17.56 31.45 15.30
CA GLY A 998 18.87 30.89 15.59
C GLY A 998 20.02 31.70 14.98
N LEU A 999 19.86 32.20 13.75
CA LEU A 999 20.87 33.03 13.08
C LEU A 999 21.09 34.35 13.85
N ILE A 1000 20.01 35.05 14.23
CA ILE A 1000 20.09 36.31 14.97
C ILE A 1000 20.72 36.10 16.35
N LYS A 1001 20.35 35.04 17.07
CA LYS A 1001 21.03 34.65 18.32
C LYS A 1001 22.53 34.42 18.09
N THR A 1002 22.90 33.73 17.02
CA THR A 1002 24.31 33.43 16.69
C THR A 1002 25.11 34.70 16.40
N VAL A 1003 24.54 35.66 15.67
CA VAL A 1003 25.13 36.99 15.48
C VAL A 1003 25.31 37.70 16.82
N GLY A 1004 24.30 37.63 17.71
CA GLY A 1004 24.40 38.16 19.07
C GLY A 1004 25.55 37.52 19.88
N VAL A 1005 25.72 36.20 19.82
CA VAL A 1005 26.83 35.49 20.49
C VAL A 1005 28.18 35.95 19.96
N LEU A 1006 28.34 36.07 18.64
CA LEU A 1006 29.58 36.57 18.03
C LEU A 1006 29.90 38.01 18.44
N ASN A 1007 28.90 38.87 18.56
CA ASN A 1007 29.11 40.29 18.85
C ASN A 1007 29.30 40.57 20.34
N HIS A 1008 28.50 39.94 21.19
CA HIS A 1008 28.53 40.15 22.64
C HIS A 1008 29.49 39.19 23.36
N GLN A 1009 29.96 38.13 22.68
CA GLN A 1009 30.85 37.11 23.25
C GLN A 1009 30.26 36.44 24.51
N ILE A 1010 28.95 36.30 24.54
CA ILE A 1010 28.21 35.65 25.62
C ILE A 1010 27.34 34.57 25.00
N VAL A 1011 27.39 33.36 25.54
CA VAL A 1011 26.45 32.27 25.19
C VAL A 1011 25.27 32.30 26.16
N PRO A 1012 24.03 32.53 25.70
CA PRO A 1012 22.83 32.46 26.53
C PRO A 1012 22.58 31.05 27.09
N PRO A 1013 21.89 30.92 28.24
CA PRO A 1013 21.49 29.62 28.79
C PRO A 1013 20.48 28.89 27.90
N ASN A 1014 20.54 27.56 27.91
CA ASN A 1014 19.49 26.65 27.46
C ASN A 1014 18.54 26.39 28.64
N LEU A 1015 17.26 26.72 28.48
CA LEU A 1015 16.25 26.48 29.50
C LEU A 1015 15.80 25.02 29.50
N HIS A 1016 15.25 24.58 30.64
CA HIS A 1016 14.67 23.24 30.84
C HIS A 1016 15.63 22.06 30.67
N TYR A 1017 16.94 22.31 30.59
CA TYR A 1017 17.97 21.29 30.62
C TYR A 1017 18.45 21.06 32.06
N HIS A 1018 18.00 19.96 32.66
CA HIS A 1018 18.28 19.55 34.03
C HIS A 1018 19.12 18.27 34.07
N HIS A 1019 18.77 17.28 33.25
CA HIS A 1019 19.45 15.99 33.18
C HIS A 1019 19.74 15.65 31.71
N PRO A 1020 20.96 15.18 31.39
CA PRO A 1020 21.29 14.79 30.04
C PRO A 1020 20.35 13.69 29.54
N ASN A 1021 19.89 13.81 28.31
CA ASN A 1021 19.19 12.73 27.63
C ASN A 1021 20.06 11.45 27.66
N PRO A 1022 19.53 10.32 28.17
CA PRO A 1022 20.33 9.10 28.38
C PRO A 1022 20.87 8.49 27.08
N ASN A 1023 20.34 8.91 25.92
CA ASN A 1023 20.84 8.48 24.61
C ASN A 1023 22.06 9.30 24.14
N ILE A 1024 22.53 10.27 24.92
CA ILE A 1024 23.68 11.11 24.61
C ILE A 1024 24.79 10.81 25.61
N SER A 1025 25.97 10.41 25.12
CA SER A 1025 27.15 10.26 25.98
C SER A 1025 27.96 11.56 26.00
N PHE A 1026 28.14 12.12 27.20
CA PHE A 1026 28.97 13.31 27.44
C PHE A 1026 30.29 13.00 28.16
N GLU A 1027 30.55 11.75 28.55
CA GLU A 1027 31.65 11.36 29.46
C GLU A 1027 33.05 11.73 28.94
N GLN A 1028 33.23 11.74 27.62
CA GLN A 1028 34.49 12.12 26.96
C GLN A 1028 34.31 13.32 26.01
N SER A 1029 33.18 14.03 26.12
CA SER A 1029 32.81 15.09 25.19
C SER A 1029 33.23 16.46 25.71
N ASN A 1030 33.84 17.28 24.85
CA ASN A 1030 34.11 18.69 25.13
C ASN A 1030 33.01 19.62 24.58
N VAL A 1031 31.83 19.04 24.29
CA VAL A 1031 30.60 19.77 23.99
C VAL A 1031 29.87 20.11 25.29
N HIS A 1032 29.49 21.38 25.44
CA HIS A 1032 28.83 21.89 26.63
C HIS A 1032 27.49 22.54 26.30
N LEU A 1033 26.47 22.18 27.09
CA LEU A 1033 25.15 22.80 27.08
C LEU A 1033 25.08 23.82 28.23
N PRO A 1034 25.15 25.13 27.96
CA PRO A 1034 25.17 26.15 29.00
C PRO A 1034 23.80 26.23 29.70
N THR A 1035 23.78 26.13 31.03
CA THR A 1035 22.57 26.36 31.86
C THR A 1035 22.53 27.76 32.49
N LYS A 1036 23.61 28.53 32.30
CA LYS A 1036 23.78 29.94 32.69
C LYS A 1036 24.51 30.66 31.56
N ALA A 1037 24.41 31.98 31.53
CA ALA A 1037 25.18 32.78 30.57
C ALA A 1037 26.69 32.53 30.73
N ILE A 1038 27.40 32.26 29.63
CA ILE A 1038 28.84 32.01 29.62
C ILE A 1038 29.56 33.11 28.84
N ASP A 1039 30.52 33.78 29.46
CA ASP A 1039 31.43 34.71 28.79
C ASP A 1039 32.52 33.93 28.03
N LEU A 1040 32.60 34.16 26.72
CA LEU A 1040 33.57 33.57 25.81
C LEU A 1040 34.90 34.32 25.80
N LYS A 1041 35.05 35.41 26.57
CA LYS A 1041 36.30 36.16 26.74
C LYS A 1041 36.96 36.58 25.42
N ASN A 1042 36.15 36.95 24.43
CA ASN A 1042 36.58 37.32 23.09
C ASN A 1042 37.28 36.21 22.28
N THR A 1043 37.09 34.92 22.60
CA THR A 1043 37.71 33.82 21.84
C THR A 1043 36.86 33.29 20.68
N CYS A 1044 35.59 33.69 20.57
CA CYS A 1044 34.67 33.15 19.56
C CYS A 1044 34.70 33.99 18.28
N ASP A 1045 35.61 33.64 17.37
CA ASP A 1045 35.68 34.24 16.04
C ASP A 1045 34.72 33.60 15.03
N TYR A 1046 34.44 32.30 15.20
CA TYR A 1046 33.54 31.55 14.31
C TYR A 1046 32.46 30.83 15.10
N ALA A 1047 31.25 30.87 14.55
CA ALA A 1047 30.09 30.17 15.07
C ALA A 1047 29.28 29.53 13.95
N ALA A 1048 28.40 28.61 14.31
CA ALA A 1048 27.56 27.90 13.35
C ALA A 1048 26.08 27.90 13.76
N VAL A 1049 25.18 27.76 12.79
CA VAL A 1049 23.74 27.62 13.04
C VAL A 1049 23.13 26.55 12.15
N SER A 1050 22.26 25.72 12.73
CA SER A 1050 21.56 24.63 12.06
C SER A 1050 20.05 24.83 12.07
N SER A 1051 19.38 24.40 11.00
CA SER A 1051 17.92 24.20 11.03
C SER A 1051 17.51 23.04 10.13
N PHE A 1052 16.66 22.15 10.65
CA PHE A 1052 16.22 20.93 9.99
C PHE A 1052 14.71 20.95 9.79
N GLY A 1053 14.25 20.70 8.57
CA GLY A 1053 12.85 20.59 8.22
C GLY A 1053 12.35 19.18 8.50
N VAL A 1054 11.14 19.05 9.05
CA VAL A 1054 10.52 17.75 9.35
C VAL A 1054 10.40 16.82 8.15
N ALA A 1055 10.41 17.35 6.91
CA ALA A 1055 10.40 16.56 5.68
C ALA A 1055 11.82 16.24 5.14
N GLY A 1056 12.86 16.40 5.97
CA GLY A 1056 14.24 15.99 5.71
C GLY A 1056 15.20 17.04 5.16
N THR A 1057 14.75 18.27 4.86
CA THR A 1057 15.65 19.32 4.36
C THR A 1057 16.54 19.84 5.49
N ASN A 1058 17.86 19.70 5.38
CA ASN A 1058 18.80 20.23 6.35
C ASN A 1058 19.53 21.46 5.81
N VAL A 1059 19.80 22.43 6.66
CA VAL A 1059 20.65 23.58 6.35
C VAL A 1059 21.57 23.90 7.52
N HIS A 1060 22.83 24.20 7.20
CA HIS A 1060 23.85 24.60 8.15
C HIS A 1060 24.66 25.77 7.61
N MET A 1061 24.94 26.78 8.45
CA MET A 1061 25.70 27.98 8.08
C MET A 1061 26.86 28.23 9.04
N ILE A 1062 27.98 28.71 8.49
CA ILE A 1062 29.15 29.14 9.24
C ILE A 1062 29.26 30.67 9.19
N LEU A 1063 29.42 31.29 10.35
CA LEU A 1063 29.54 32.73 10.52
C LEU A 1063 30.90 33.10 11.11
N GLU A 1064 31.40 34.26 10.68
CA GLU A 1064 32.60 34.92 11.18
C GLU A 1064 32.20 36.24 11.87
N ARG A 1065 32.82 36.50 13.02
CA ARG A 1065 32.73 37.79 13.72
C ARG A 1065 33.42 38.86 12.88
N TYR A 1066 32.75 39.99 12.66
CA TYR A 1066 33.39 41.16 12.10
C TYR A 1066 34.19 41.88 13.20
N LYS A 1067 35.52 41.99 13.03
CA LYS A 1067 36.39 42.78 13.89
C LYS A 1067 36.60 44.13 13.21
N GLN A 1068 36.10 45.19 13.82
CA GLN A 1068 36.32 46.57 13.37
C GLN A 1068 37.79 46.96 13.41
#